data_AF-A0A2H9TKJ1-F1
#
_entry.id   AF-A0A2H9TKJ1-F1
#
_cell.length_a   1.000
_cell.length_b   1.000
_cell.length_c   1.000
_cell.angle_alpha   90.00
_cell.angle_beta   90.00
_cell.angle_gamma   90.00
#
_symmetry.space_group_name_H-M   'P 1'
#
loop_
_entity.id
_entity.type
_entity.pdbx_description
1 polymer ?
#
loop_
_entity_poly.entity_id
_entity_poly.type
_entity_poly.pdbx_seq_one_letter_code
_entity_poly.pdbx_strand_id
1 'polypeptide(L)'
;MLEARLAQGNVLKKVIDSLRDLVNEANFEFTPSGITLQSMDSAHVILVSLLLRADGFDNYRCDRTIPVGINMASLSKIIRAAANDDAITLRADDNGESLNLIFEAPNAGRVSDYELKLMDLDVEQVALPDMSYDVTVRMPSEELQRVCRDLSAVGESVTINATKESINFGVKGELGSGSIAIRSTAPVDKKEGVSISMRQPADVSFSLKFLTQFTKATPLSETVRLEFSNECPMLVEYPIGDMGYIRFYLAPKVDDDDEDKMWSVGGDIRDMIYGLWDTVYDLREICRKLGTRAGNITPSLKKMSPPTAYHTSPTSAALLGHFSLPAVQNEPMKTYAPNSVERIELQKAIKEMQATIFTKNLAQQEVCANHKNMLCTYHQASPELVNEAIDGAMKAKAGWEAMPFHERAAIFLKAADLLSGPYRYKMMAATILGQGKNAWQAEIDAAAELIDFWRFNCAFAAQIYSEQPPKNSPGTWNRVEYRPLEGFVVAISPFNFTAIGGNLSSAPALMGNVVLWKPSSSAILSNYIIHNVLMEAGLPDGVIQFIPGPSASTADALLNHPALAGVHFTGSTDVFKKIWKQVGNNIDKYHSYPRLVGETGGKNFHFIHESADLPNAVYNTIRSAFEYQGQKCSACSRVYVPDSIWPQFRELLQTELGTITQGGAEEFTAFSGPVVNRAAFDKIRSYIEFARDAKDAKIIAGGKYNDSRGYFIEPTVIETTNVEFKTMKEEIFGPVLTLHIAATGSTYALTGSIFAKDRNIISHASEVLRHAAGNFYINDKSTGAVVGQQPFGGARQSGTNDKAGSALNLYRWVSPRSIKESFVPLTHWSYPSNQ
;
A
#
# COMPACT_ATOMS: atom_id res chain seq x y z
N MET A 1 -14.55 1.12 39.31
CA MET A 1 -15.00 -0.27 39.55
C MET A 1 -16.26 -0.57 38.75
N LEU A 2 -16.35 -1.79 38.19
CA LEU A 2 -17.52 -2.32 37.45
C LEU A 2 -18.20 -3.44 38.25
N GLU A 3 -19.53 -3.37 38.33
CA GLU A 3 -20.40 -4.45 38.80
C GLU A 3 -21.72 -4.46 38.00
N ALA A 4 -22.04 -5.57 37.32
CA ALA A 4 -23.28 -5.74 36.57
C ALA A 4 -23.93 -7.09 36.89
N ARG A 5 -25.15 -7.09 37.45
CA ARG A 5 -25.88 -8.29 37.88
C ARG A 5 -27.16 -8.50 37.07
N LEU A 6 -27.33 -9.72 36.55
CA LEU A 6 -28.56 -10.19 35.91
C LEU A 6 -29.25 -11.24 36.78
N ALA A 7 -30.55 -11.07 37.03
CA ALA A 7 -31.39 -12.03 37.76
C ALA A 7 -31.36 -13.42 37.15
N GLN A 8 -31.26 -13.50 35.82
CA GLN A 8 -31.27 -14.74 35.07
C GLN A 8 -30.18 -14.71 33.99
N GLY A 9 -29.22 -15.62 34.10
CA GLY A 9 -28.09 -15.76 33.19
C GLY A 9 -28.47 -16.15 31.77
N ASN A 10 -29.70 -16.65 31.56
CA ASN A 10 -30.19 -17.09 30.25
C ASN A 10 -30.07 -16.01 29.15
N VAL A 11 -30.28 -14.74 29.49
CA VAL A 11 -30.18 -13.64 28.50
C VAL A 11 -28.73 -13.48 28.03
N LEU A 12 -27.78 -13.37 28.96
CA LEU A 12 -26.36 -13.24 28.62
C LEU A 12 -25.83 -14.48 27.89
N LYS A 13 -26.27 -15.69 28.29
CA LYS A 13 -25.96 -16.95 27.59
C LYS A 13 -26.37 -16.88 26.12
N LYS A 14 -27.60 -16.46 25.84
CA LYS A 14 -28.13 -16.34 24.48
C LYS A 14 -27.41 -15.27 23.66
N VAL A 15 -27.05 -14.13 24.29
CA VAL A 15 -26.26 -13.07 23.63
C VAL A 15 -24.88 -13.57 23.23
N ILE A 16 -24.16 -14.24 24.13
CA ILE A 16 -22.81 -14.74 23.82
C ILE A 16 -22.87 -15.89 22.79
N ASP A 17 -23.90 -16.73 22.85
CA ASP A 17 -24.11 -17.81 21.89
C ASP A 17 -24.41 -17.31 20.47
N SER A 18 -25.03 -16.13 20.31
CA SER A 18 -25.28 -15.53 19.00
C SER A 18 -24.04 -14.82 18.42
N LEU A 19 -23.08 -14.42 19.25
CA LEU A 19 -21.88 -13.67 18.84
C LEU A 19 -20.66 -14.54 18.53
N ARG A 20 -20.44 -15.63 19.29
CA ARG A 20 -19.15 -16.35 19.29
C ARG A 20 -18.69 -16.93 17.95
N ASP A 21 -19.62 -17.19 17.03
CA ASP A 21 -19.34 -17.83 15.74
C ASP A 21 -19.11 -16.78 14.63
N LEU A 22 -19.30 -15.49 14.97
CA LEU A 22 -19.11 -14.33 14.12
C LEU A 22 -17.83 -13.58 14.50
N VAL A 23 -17.58 -13.45 15.81
CA VAL A 23 -16.47 -12.67 16.35
C VAL A 23 -15.67 -13.54 17.33
N ASN A 24 -14.37 -13.70 17.06
CA ASN A 24 -13.48 -14.51 17.88
C ASN A 24 -13.03 -13.77 19.16
N GLU A 25 -12.77 -12.47 19.03
CA GLU A 25 -12.25 -11.59 20.07
C GLU A 25 -12.99 -10.25 19.95
N ALA A 26 -13.46 -9.70 21.07
CA ALA A 26 -14.26 -8.47 21.05
C ALA A 26 -13.98 -7.58 22.26
N ASN A 27 -14.06 -6.27 22.06
CA ASN A 27 -14.07 -5.28 23.12
C ASN A 27 -15.51 -5.04 23.60
N PHE A 28 -15.78 -5.38 24.87
CA PHE A 28 -17.00 -4.95 25.56
C PHE A 28 -16.71 -3.63 26.25
N GLU A 29 -17.45 -2.58 25.91
CA GLU A 29 -17.41 -1.30 26.58
C GLU A 29 -18.47 -1.26 27.67
N PHE A 30 -18.02 -1.29 28.92
CA PHE A 30 -18.89 -1.09 30.07
C PHE A 30 -18.95 0.40 30.39
N THR A 31 -20.06 1.05 30.08
CA THR A 31 -20.28 2.48 30.28
C THR A 31 -21.22 2.72 31.46
N PRO A 32 -21.35 3.95 32.00
CA PRO A 32 -22.39 4.25 33.00
C PRO A 32 -23.82 3.98 32.52
N SER A 33 -24.08 3.98 31.20
CA SER A 33 -25.41 3.76 30.61
C SER A 33 -25.69 2.29 30.23
N GLY A 34 -24.70 1.41 30.31
CA GLY A 34 -24.86 -0.02 29.99
C GLY A 34 -23.64 -0.64 29.32
N ILE A 35 -23.81 -1.83 28.78
CA ILE A 35 -22.79 -2.59 28.06
C ILE A 35 -23.01 -2.41 26.56
N THR A 36 -21.97 -1.98 25.86
CA THR A 36 -21.94 -1.91 24.40
C THR A 36 -20.85 -2.80 23.85
N LEU A 37 -21.07 -3.37 22.67
CA LEU A 37 -20.03 -4.04 21.90
C LEU A 37 -20.23 -3.70 20.44
N GLN A 38 -19.13 -3.39 19.77
CA GLN A 38 -19.11 -3.23 18.34
C GLN A 38 -17.87 -3.91 17.78
N SER A 39 -18.05 -4.84 16.85
CA SER A 39 -16.95 -5.63 16.30
C SER A 39 -17.28 -6.18 14.92
N MET A 40 -16.25 -6.32 14.10
CA MET A 40 -16.35 -7.00 12.81
C MET A 40 -15.91 -8.47 12.89
N ASP A 41 -16.32 -9.24 11.90
CA ASP A 41 -15.74 -10.55 11.64
C ASP A 41 -14.36 -10.43 10.94
N SER A 42 -13.61 -11.53 10.89
CA SER A 42 -12.25 -11.52 10.31
C SER A 42 -12.19 -11.20 8.81
N ALA A 43 -13.32 -11.33 8.09
CA ALA A 43 -13.40 -10.99 6.68
C ALA A 43 -13.98 -9.59 6.41
N HIS A 44 -14.35 -8.83 7.46
CA HIS A 44 -15.00 -7.52 7.37
C HIS A 44 -16.27 -7.50 6.49
N VAL A 45 -16.99 -8.61 6.46
CA VAL A 45 -18.27 -8.73 5.73
C VAL A 45 -19.46 -8.48 6.67
N ILE A 46 -19.22 -8.61 7.97
CA ILE A 46 -20.21 -8.48 9.03
C ILE A 46 -19.72 -7.46 10.05
N LEU A 47 -20.62 -6.56 10.43
CA LEU A 47 -20.45 -5.73 11.63
C LEU A 47 -21.54 -6.09 12.64
N VAL A 48 -21.15 -6.30 13.89
CA VAL A 48 -22.05 -6.58 14.98
C VAL A 48 -22.11 -5.40 15.92
N SER A 49 -23.32 -5.04 16.37
CA SER A 49 -23.55 -4.00 17.37
C SER A 49 -24.51 -4.53 18.44
N LEU A 50 -24.07 -4.48 19.70
CA LEU A 50 -24.83 -4.90 20.87
C LEU A 50 -25.01 -3.69 21.79
N LEU A 51 -26.22 -3.54 22.31
CA LEU A 51 -26.54 -2.62 23.41
C LEU A 51 -27.34 -3.37 24.47
N LEU A 52 -26.86 -3.32 25.71
CA LEU A 52 -27.56 -3.76 26.91
C LEU A 52 -27.59 -2.58 27.90
N ARG A 53 -28.75 -1.96 28.08
CA ARG A 53 -28.92 -0.79 28.93
C ARG A 53 -28.79 -1.13 30.40
N ALA A 54 -28.25 -0.20 31.19
CA ALA A 54 -28.04 -0.36 32.63
C ALA A 54 -29.34 -0.67 33.41
N ASP A 55 -30.49 -0.15 32.97
CA ASP A 55 -31.80 -0.36 33.58
C ASP A 55 -32.36 -1.78 33.38
N GLY A 56 -31.76 -2.57 32.49
CA GLY A 56 -32.09 -3.99 32.30
C GLY A 56 -31.36 -4.95 33.24
N PHE A 57 -30.54 -4.43 34.16
CA PHE A 57 -29.81 -5.21 35.17
C PHE A 57 -30.42 -4.97 36.56
N ASP A 58 -30.40 -5.97 37.43
CA ASP A 58 -30.89 -5.83 38.82
C ASP A 58 -30.03 -4.83 39.61
N ASN A 59 -28.73 -4.86 39.33
CA ASN A 59 -27.75 -3.94 39.86
C ASN A 59 -26.72 -3.65 38.77
N TYR A 60 -26.52 -2.39 38.44
CA TYR A 60 -25.52 -1.95 37.49
C TYR A 60 -24.78 -0.74 38.05
N ARG A 61 -23.46 -0.88 38.20
CA ARG A 61 -22.58 0.20 38.60
C ARG A 61 -21.34 0.16 37.71
N CYS A 62 -21.10 1.26 37.02
CA CYS A 62 -19.86 1.48 36.30
C CYS A 62 -19.44 2.93 36.51
N ASP A 63 -18.38 3.16 37.29
CA ASP A 63 -17.98 4.52 37.70
C ASP A 63 -17.41 5.36 36.53
N ARG A 64 -16.88 4.69 35.49
CA ARG A 64 -16.28 5.27 34.28
C ARG A 64 -16.34 4.24 33.16
N THR A 65 -16.21 4.64 31.90
CA THR A 65 -16.14 3.67 30.79
C THR A 65 -14.94 2.74 30.95
N ILE A 66 -15.17 1.43 30.95
CA ILE A 66 -14.14 0.38 31.02
C ILE A 66 -14.23 -0.48 29.76
N PRO A 67 -13.26 -0.39 28.83
CA PRO A 67 -13.15 -1.33 27.73
C PRO A 67 -12.55 -2.64 28.25
N VAL A 68 -13.12 -3.76 27.84
CA VAL A 68 -12.75 -5.09 28.30
C VAL A 68 -12.61 -6.00 27.08
N GLY A 69 -11.35 -6.29 26.72
CA GLY A 69 -11.03 -7.17 25.60
C GLY A 69 -11.17 -8.65 25.99
N ILE A 70 -12.03 -9.37 25.29
CA ILE A 70 -12.42 -10.74 25.65
C ILE A 70 -12.28 -11.70 24.47
N ASN A 71 -11.66 -12.85 24.72
CA ASN A 71 -11.76 -14.02 23.85
C ASN A 71 -13.13 -14.69 23.99
N MET A 72 -13.94 -14.65 22.93
CA MET A 72 -15.35 -15.07 22.94
C MET A 72 -15.52 -16.57 23.20
N ALA A 73 -14.58 -17.40 22.75
CA ALA A 73 -14.60 -18.84 23.01
C ALA A 73 -14.39 -19.14 24.50
N SER A 74 -13.52 -18.39 25.16
CA SER A 74 -13.25 -18.52 26.61
C SER A 74 -14.45 -18.07 27.44
N LEU A 75 -15.02 -16.90 27.11
CA LEU A 75 -16.22 -16.39 27.75
C LEU A 75 -17.41 -17.35 27.60
N SER A 76 -17.65 -17.89 26.38
CA SER A 76 -18.72 -18.85 26.14
C SER A 76 -18.57 -20.14 26.95
N LYS A 77 -17.33 -20.65 27.13
CA LYS A 77 -17.07 -21.83 27.97
C LYS A 77 -17.40 -21.58 29.44
N ILE A 78 -17.02 -20.42 29.98
CA ILE A 78 -17.28 -20.07 31.39
C ILE A 78 -18.78 -19.87 31.60
N ILE A 79 -19.45 -19.11 30.74
CA ILE A 79 -20.89 -18.81 30.84
C ILE A 79 -21.75 -20.08 30.75
N ARG A 80 -21.30 -21.13 30.03
CA ARG A 80 -22.00 -22.42 29.98
C ARG A 80 -22.05 -23.15 31.33
N ALA A 81 -21.19 -22.79 32.29
CA ALA A 81 -21.22 -23.37 33.63
C ALA A 81 -22.38 -22.84 34.50
N ALA A 82 -22.99 -21.71 34.13
CA ALA A 82 -24.20 -21.19 34.77
C ALA A 82 -25.45 -21.96 34.31
N ALA A 83 -26.35 -22.29 35.25
CA ALA A 83 -27.70 -22.73 34.92
C ALA A 83 -28.51 -21.58 34.28
N ASN A 84 -29.67 -21.89 33.69
CA ASN A 84 -30.45 -20.85 33.00
C ASN A 84 -31.12 -19.88 34.00
N ASP A 85 -31.40 -20.35 35.20
CA ASP A 85 -32.00 -19.64 36.32
C ASP A 85 -30.98 -19.04 37.30
N ASP A 86 -29.68 -19.32 37.13
CA ASP A 86 -28.64 -18.71 37.94
C ASP A 86 -28.58 -17.20 37.68
N ALA A 87 -28.41 -16.40 38.74
CA ALA A 87 -28.04 -15.00 38.61
C ALA A 87 -26.56 -14.90 38.21
N ILE A 88 -26.23 -14.01 37.28
CA ILE A 88 -24.85 -13.78 36.82
C ILE A 88 -24.42 -12.37 37.22
N THR A 89 -23.30 -12.26 37.93
CA THR A 89 -22.65 -10.99 38.26
C THR A 89 -21.30 -10.89 37.56
N LEU A 90 -21.09 -9.81 36.81
CA LEU A 90 -19.82 -9.45 36.18
C LEU A 90 -19.14 -8.38 37.03
N ARG A 91 -17.87 -8.59 37.41
CA ARG A 91 -17.08 -7.63 38.20
C ARG A 91 -15.70 -7.42 37.62
N ALA A 92 -15.27 -6.17 37.48
CA ALA A 92 -13.91 -5.83 37.10
C ALA A 92 -13.38 -4.66 37.93
N ASP A 93 -12.13 -4.79 38.36
CA ASP A 93 -11.40 -3.74 39.06
C ASP A 93 -10.76 -2.77 38.06
N ASP A 94 -10.39 -1.59 38.55
CA ASP A 94 -9.85 -0.49 37.76
C ASP A 94 -8.49 -0.77 37.10
N ASN A 95 -7.85 -1.89 37.45
CA ASN A 95 -6.56 -2.33 36.91
C ASN A 95 -6.70 -3.06 35.56
N GLY A 96 -7.90 -3.51 35.17
CA GLY A 96 -8.19 -4.04 33.83
C GLY A 96 -7.53 -5.39 33.47
N GLU A 97 -7.04 -6.16 34.45
CA GLU A 97 -6.31 -7.42 34.19
C GLU A 97 -7.22 -8.66 34.06
N SER A 98 -8.34 -8.69 34.79
CA SER A 98 -9.30 -9.80 34.79
C SER A 98 -10.75 -9.34 34.98
N LEU A 99 -11.69 -10.14 34.44
CA LEU A 99 -13.13 -10.02 34.65
C LEU A 99 -13.59 -11.23 35.47
N ASN A 100 -14.20 -10.97 36.62
CA ASN A 100 -14.77 -11.99 37.49
C ASN A 100 -16.24 -12.23 37.14
N LEU A 101 -16.63 -13.50 37.02
CA LEU A 101 -17.98 -13.96 36.72
C LEU A 101 -18.49 -14.83 37.88
N ILE A 102 -19.49 -14.32 38.60
CA ILE A 102 -20.09 -14.99 39.75
C ILE A 102 -21.48 -15.51 39.36
N PHE A 103 -21.71 -16.81 39.54
CA PHE A 103 -22.99 -17.47 39.27
C PHE A 103 -23.64 -17.93 40.58
N GLU A 104 -24.88 -17.53 40.80
CA GLU A 104 -25.63 -17.82 42.03
C GLU A 104 -26.96 -18.50 41.72
N ALA A 105 -27.17 -19.70 42.25
CA ALA A 105 -28.44 -20.41 42.10
C ALA A 105 -29.58 -19.68 42.83
N PRO A 106 -30.84 -19.73 42.34
CA PRO A 106 -31.98 -18.99 42.92
C PRO A 106 -32.21 -19.22 44.43
N ASN A 107 -31.89 -20.42 44.93
CA ASN A 107 -32.05 -20.78 46.34
C ASN A 107 -30.79 -20.50 47.19
N ALA A 108 -29.80 -19.77 46.66
CA ALA A 108 -28.48 -19.51 47.25
C ALA A 108 -27.68 -20.78 47.67
N GLY A 109 -28.12 -21.97 47.24
CA GLY A 109 -27.49 -23.25 47.60
C GLY A 109 -26.18 -23.53 46.88
N ARG A 110 -25.83 -22.73 45.87
CA ARG A 110 -24.57 -22.84 45.12
C ARG A 110 -24.15 -21.46 44.60
N VAL A 111 -22.90 -21.10 44.87
CA VAL A 111 -22.23 -19.94 44.29
C VAL A 111 -20.95 -20.44 43.61
N SER A 112 -20.72 -20.04 42.36
CA SER A 112 -19.51 -20.38 41.61
C SER A 112 -18.84 -19.09 41.16
N ASP A 113 -17.51 -19.00 41.31
CA ASP A 113 -16.72 -17.81 40.97
C ASP A 113 -15.65 -18.21 39.94
N TYR A 114 -15.59 -17.47 38.83
CA TYR A 114 -14.67 -17.70 37.73
C TYR A 114 -13.95 -16.41 37.36
N GLU A 115 -12.64 -16.48 37.24
CA GLU A 115 -11.81 -15.39 36.75
C GLU A 115 -11.49 -15.60 35.26
N LEU A 116 -11.79 -14.60 34.43
CA LEU A 116 -11.44 -14.56 33.02
C LEU A 116 -10.34 -13.52 32.80
N LYS A 117 -9.18 -13.95 32.28
CA LYS A 117 -8.11 -13.03 31.91
C LYS A 117 -8.52 -12.18 30.72
N LEU A 118 -8.22 -10.88 30.81
CA LEU A 118 -8.50 -9.92 29.75
C LEU A 118 -7.35 -9.83 28.77
N MET A 119 -7.68 -9.41 27.55
CA MET A 119 -6.74 -9.18 26.46
C MET A 119 -6.65 -7.69 26.19
N ASP A 120 -5.45 -7.23 25.86
CA ASP A 120 -5.25 -5.88 25.34
C ASP A 120 -5.60 -5.89 23.84
N LEU A 121 -6.77 -5.37 23.51
CA LEU A 121 -7.27 -5.28 22.14
C LEU A 121 -7.38 -3.82 21.75
N ASP A 122 -6.79 -3.44 20.62
CA ASP A 122 -6.93 -2.10 20.06
C ASP A 122 -8.42 -1.75 19.90
N VAL A 123 -8.81 -0.56 20.37
CA VAL A 123 -10.19 -0.10 20.32
C VAL A 123 -10.49 0.42 18.90
N GLU A 124 -10.87 -0.48 17.99
CA GLU A 124 -11.46 -0.09 16.70
C GLU A 124 -12.93 0.33 16.90
N GLN A 125 -13.16 1.62 17.23
CA GLN A 125 -14.53 2.18 17.20
C GLN A 125 -14.93 2.49 15.76
N VAL A 126 -15.88 1.71 15.25
CA VAL A 126 -16.46 1.91 13.92
C VAL A 126 -17.71 2.77 14.09
N ALA A 127 -17.71 4.02 13.61
CA ALA A 127 -18.92 4.83 13.68
C ALA A 127 -19.95 4.28 12.67
N LEU A 128 -21.12 3.85 13.14
CA LEU A 128 -22.25 3.51 12.27
C LEU A 128 -22.86 4.82 11.73
N PRO A 129 -22.99 5.02 10.41
CA PRO A 129 -23.67 6.18 9.84
C PRO A 129 -25.18 6.06 10.07
N ASP A 130 -25.87 7.19 9.98
CA ASP A 130 -27.34 7.20 9.85
C ASP A 130 -27.73 6.65 8.47
N MET A 131 -27.92 5.33 8.38
CA MET A 131 -28.32 4.66 7.15
C MET A 131 -29.82 4.82 6.89
N SER A 132 -30.19 5.22 5.68
CA SER A 132 -31.59 5.28 5.24
C SER A 132 -31.92 4.05 4.39
N TYR A 133 -32.77 3.19 4.90
CA TYR A 133 -33.23 1.98 4.21
C TYR A 133 -34.52 2.20 3.42
N ASP A 134 -34.62 1.52 2.27
CA ASP A 134 -35.77 1.56 1.37
C ASP A 134 -36.81 0.50 1.72
N VAL A 135 -36.38 -0.64 2.27
CA VAL A 135 -37.24 -1.73 2.71
C VAL A 135 -37.03 -1.96 4.19
N THR A 136 -38.12 -2.01 4.95
CA THR A 136 -38.15 -2.45 6.35
C THR A 136 -39.17 -3.56 6.50
N VAL A 137 -38.72 -4.74 6.95
CA VAL A 137 -39.58 -5.90 7.19
C VAL A 137 -39.48 -6.33 8.65
N ARG A 138 -40.61 -6.46 9.33
CA ARG A 138 -40.69 -7.06 10.67
C ARG A 138 -41.49 -8.35 10.58
N MET A 139 -40.92 -9.44 11.08
CA MET A 139 -41.53 -10.78 11.05
C MET A 139 -41.19 -11.57 12.32
N PRO A 140 -41.89 -12.69 12.61
CA PRO A 140 -41.46 -13.63 13.62
C PRO A 140 -40.03 -14.13 13.36
N SER A 141 -39.19 -14.11 14.39
CA SER A 141 -37.78 -14.52 14.29
C SER A 141 -37.61 -16.00 13.92
N GLU A 142 -38.55 -16.85 14.33
CA GLU A 142 -38.61 -18.28 13.94
C GLU A 142 -38.87 -18.46 12.44
N GLU A 143 -39.59 -17.53 11.81
CA GLU A 143 -39.90 -17.60 10.38
C GLU A 143 -38.64 -17.33 9.55
N LEU A 144 -37.87 -16.28 9.89
CA LEU A 144 -36.56 -16.03 9.26
C LEU A 144 -35.59 -17.20 9.46
N GLN A 145 -35.58 -17.80 10.66
CA GLN A 145 -34.75 -18.98 10.95
C GLN A 145 -35.13 -20.17 10.07
N ARG A 146 -36.43 -20.41 9.88
CA ARG A 146 -36.93 -21.47 8.98
C ARG A 146 -36.52 -21.22 7.54
N VAL A 147 -36.73 -20.00 7.04
CA VAL A 147 -36.32 -19.60 5.68
C VAL A 147 -34.84 -19.85 5.46
N CYS A 148 -33.98 -19.38 6.36
CA CYS A 148 -32.53 -19.52 6.21
C CYS A 148 -32.10 -20.99 6.21
N ARG A 149 -32.68 -21.80 7.11
CA ARG A 149 -32.39 -23.24 7.19
C ARG A 149 -32.81 -23.98 5.93
N ASP A 150 -34.02 -23.72 5.46
CA ASP A 150 -34.62 -24.46 4.35
C ASP A 150 -33.89 -24.11 3.03
N LEU A 151 -33.52 -22.85 2.83
CA LEU A 151 -32.77 -22.40 1.66
C LEU A 151 -31.29 -22.78 1.67
N SER A 152 -30.67 -22.92 2.86
CA SER A 152 -29.25 -23.33 3.00
C SER A 152 -28.98 -24.75 2.50
N ALA A 153 -30.03 -25.57 2.36
CA ALA A 153 -29.92 -26.89 1.76
C ALA A 153 -29.78 -26.85 0.23
N VAL A 154 -30.07 -25.71 -0.42
CA VAL A 154 -30.15 -25.58 -1.88
C VAL A 154 -28.98 -24.76 -2.45
N GLY A 155 -28.48 -23.75 -1.73
CA GLY A 155 -27.37 -22.92 -2.20
C GLY A 155 -26.82 -21.98 -1.14
N GLU A 156 -25.75 -21.26 -1.49
CA GLU A 156 -24.94 -20.49 -0.53
C GLU A 156 -25.27 -18.98 -0.51
N SER A 157 -26.03 -18.50 -1.50
CA SER A 157 -26.42 -17.10 -1.66
C SER A 157 -27.94 -17.03 -1.77
N VAL A 158 -28.54 -16.03 -1.11
CA VAL A 158 -29.97 -15.75 -1.18
C VAL A 158 -30.21 -14.37 -1.77
N THR A 159 -31.04 -14.30 -2.80
CA THR A 159 -31.56 -13.07 -3.37
C THR A 159 -32.85 -12.71 -2.64
N ILE A 160 -32.90 -11.51 -2.08
CA ILE A 160 -34.05 -11.02 -1.32
C ILE A 160 -34.72 -9.89 -2.12
N ASN A 161 -35.97 -10.11 -2.47
CA ASN A 161 -36.81 -9.14 -3.17
C ASN A 161 -38.05 -8.82 -2.35
N ALA A 162 -38.36 -7.55 -2.15
CA ALA A 162 -39.55 -7.13 -1.41
C ALA A 162 -40.54 -6.36 -2.30
N THR A 163 -41.82 -6.59 -2.04
CA THR A 163 -42.96 -5.83 -2.57
C THR A 163 -43.81 -5.32 -1.40
N LYS A 164 -44.84 -4.51 -1.66
CA LYS A 164 -45.77 -4.06 -0.60
C LYS A 164 -46.54 -5.22 0.06
N GLU A 165 -46.60 -6.38 -0.60
CA GLU A 165 -47.49 -7.49 -0.24
C GLU A 165 -46.74 -8.73 0.23
N SER A 166 -45.49 -8.92 -0.21
CA SER A 166 -44.65 -10.05 0.18
C SER A 166 -43.16 -9.73 0.12
N ILE A 167 -42.39 -10.45 0.94
CA ILE A 167 -40.93 -10.57 0.83
C ILE A 167 -40.60 -11.97 0.31
N ASN A 168 -39.74 -12.04 -0.69
CA ASN A 168 -39.38 -13.26 -1.39
C ASN A 168 -37.89 -13.53 -1.19
N PHE A 169 -37.55 -14.76 -0.81
CA PHE A 169 -36.19 -15.25 -0.64
C PHE A 169 -35.93 -16.33 -1.69
N GLY A 170 -35.05 -16.05 -2.65
CA GLY A 170 -34.69 -16.94 -3.75
C GLY A 170 -33.26 -17.46 -3.64
N VAL A 171 -33.04 -18.73 -3.96
CA VAL A 171 -31.71 -19.33 -4.06
C VAL A 171 -31.61 -20.08 -5.38
N LYS A 172 -30.44 -19.99 -6.01
CA LYS A 172 -30.04 -20.77 -7.18
C LYS A 172 -28.70 -21.41 -6.88
N GLY A 173 -28.62 -22.74 -6.94
CA GLY A 173 -27.41 -23.52 -6.68
C GLY A 173 -27.28 -24.71 -7.62
N GLU A 174 -26.19 -25.46 -7.49
CA GLU A 174 -25.90 -26.62 -8.36
C GLU A 174 -26.94 -27.74 -8.24
N LEU A 175 -27.54 -27.89 -7.06
CA LEU A 175 -28.56 -28.90 -6.77
C LEU A 175 -29.96 -28.51 -7.25
N GLY A 176 -30.19 -27.23 -7.57
CA GLY A 176 -31.48 -26.71 -8.02
C GLY A 176 -31.74 -25.26 -7.60
N SER A 177 -32.98 -24.82 -7.72
CA SER A 177 -33.45 -23.51 -7.24
C SER A 177 -34.55 -23.66 -6.21
N GLY A 178 -34.61 -22.71 -5.27
CA GLY A 178 -35.62 -22.63 -4.22
C GLY A 178 -36.13 -21.21 -4.08
N SER A 179 -37.41 -21.05 -3.75
CA SER A 179 -38.00 -19.73 -3.51
C SER A 179 -39.05 -19.82 -2.42
N ILE A 180 -38.96 -18.94 -1.43
CA ILE A 180 -39.92 -18.83 -0.32
C ILE A 180 -40.47 -17.41 -0.29
N ALA A 181 -41.79 -17.27 -0.42
CA ALA A 181 -42.49 -15.99 -0.37
C ALA A 181 -43.30 -15.87 0.91
N ILE A 182 -42.97 -14.88 1.75
CA ILE A 182 -43.72 -14.56 2.97
C ILE A 182 -44.62 -13.36 2.68
N ARG A 183 -45.94 -13.55 2.83
CA ARG A 183 -46.92 -12.49 2.65
C ARG A 183 -47.09 -11.65 3.91
N SER A 184 -47.37 -10.37 3.71
CA SER A 184 -47.82 -9.48 4.78
C SER A 184 -49.08 -10.06 5.44
N THR A 185 -49.08 -10.11 6.76
CA THR A 185 -50.14 -10.73 7.56
C THR A 185 -50.42 -9.87 8.78
N ALA A 186 -51.70 -9.67 9.09
CA ALA A 186 -52.08 -9.06 10.35
C ALA A 186 -51.71 -9.99 11.53
N PRO A 187 -51.40 -9.45 12.72
CA PRO A 187 -51.21 -10.25 13.92
C PRO A 187 -52.45 -11.11 14.20
N VAL A 188 -52.25 -12.39 14.54
CA VAL A 188 -53.33 -13.32 14.90
C VAL A 188 -53.01 -13.90 16.27
N ASP A 189 -53.91 -13.75 17.23
CA ASP A 189 -53.70 -14.05 18.65
C ASP A 189 -52.46 -13.33 19.23
N LYS A 190 -51.76 -13.95 20.21
CA LYS A 190 -50.50 -13.44 20.79
C LYS A 190 -49.28 -13.62 19.86
N LYS A 191 -49.47 -13.95 18.57
CA LYS A 191 -48.37 -14.13 17.61
C LYS A 191 -48.26 -12.91 16.70
N GLU A 192 -47.04 -12.37 16.63
CA GLU A 192 -46.70 -11.24 15.77
C GLU A 192 -46.88 -11.59 14.29
N GLY A 193 -47.45 -10.66 13.53
CA GLY A 193 -47.65 -10.78 12.08
C GLY A 193 -46.41 -10.34 11.29
N VAL A 194 -46.52 -10.38 9.96
CA VAL A 194 -45.47 -9.87 9.06
C VAL A 194 -45.88 -8.50 8.54
N SER A 195 -45.06 -7.49 8.79
CA SER A 195 -45.24 -6.14 8.28
C SER A 195 -44.11 -5.75 7.34
N ILE A 196 -44.46 -5.10 6.23
CA ILE A 196 -43.51 -4.68 5.19
C ILE A 196 -43.77 -3.20 4.90
N SER A 197 -42.76 -2.37 5.09
CA SER A 197 -42.73 -0.97 4.68
C SER A 197 -41.71 -0.81 3.57
N MET A 198 -42.10 -0.16 2.47
CA MET A 198 -41.24 -0.04 1.29
C MET A 198 -41.37 1.36 0.68
N ARG A 199 -40.23 2.06 0.57
CA ARG A 199 -40.05 3.32 -0.16
C ARG A 199 -39.72 3.06 -1.62
N GLN A 200 -38.75 2.18 -1.88
CA GLN A 200 -38.33 1.74 -3.22
C GLN A 200 -38.14 0.22 -3.26
N PRO A 201 -38.34 -0.44 -4.41
CA PRO A 201 -38.02 -1.86 -4.56
C PRO A 201 -36.51 -2.11 -4.38
N ALA A 202 -36.17 -3.15 -3.62
CA ALA A 202 -34.81 -3.62 -3.49
C ALA A 202 -34.72 -5.09 -3.91
N ASP A 203 -33.66 -5.42 -4.64
CA ASP A 203 -33.36 -6.77 -5.12
C ASP A 203 -31.86 -7.02 -4.91
N VAL A 204 -31.54 -7.71 -3.81
CA VAL A 204 -30.17 -7.77 -3.31
C VAL A 204 -29.82 -9.18 -2.88
N SER A 205 -28.64 -9.64 -3.29
CA SER A 205 -28.10 -10.94 -2.93
C SER A 205 -27.26 -10.86 -1.66
N PHE A 206 -27.39 -11.83 -0.76
CA PHE A 206 -26.62 -11.93 0.49
C PHE A 206 -26.09 -13.35 0.73
N SER A 207 -25.02 -13.45 1.52
CA SER A 207 -24.49 -14.74 1.98
C SER A 207 -25.47 -15.43 2.94
N LEU A 208 -26.00 -16.58 2.54
CA LEU A 208 -26.96 -17.33 3.34
C LEU A 208 -26.30 -17.99 4.57
N LYS A 209 -25.00 -18.28 4.49
CA LYS A 209 -24.18 -18.75 5.61
C LYS A 209 -24.23 -17.78 6.79
N PHE A 210 -24.05 -16.48 6.53
CA PHE A 210 -24.02 -15.46 7.58
C PHE A 210 -25.42 -15.17 8.14
N LEU A 211 -26.43 -15.10 7.28
CA LEU A 211 -27.83 -15.00 7.72
C LEU A 211 -28.22 -16.16 8.64
N THR A 212 -27.81 -17.39 8.31
CA THR A 212 -28.05 -18.56 9.16
C THR A 212 -27.37 -18.41 10.52
N GLN A 213 -26.17 -17.84 10.59
CA GLN A 213 -25.50 -17.55 11.86
C GLN A 213 -26.25 -16.48 12.67
N PHE A 214 -26.79 -15.43 12.04
CA PHE A 214 -27.57 -14.38 12.73
C PHE A 214 -28.85 -14.94 13.38
N THR A 215 -29.47 -15.96 12.77
CA THR A 215 -30.66 -16.62 13.35
C THR A 215 -30.40 -17.33 14.69
N LYS A 216 -29.14 -17.44 15.13
CA LYS A 216 -28.82 -17.88 16.51
C LYS A 216 -29.31 -16.88 17.56
N ALA A 217 -29.62 -15.64 17.18
CA ALA A 217 -30.26 -14.64 18.03
C ALA A 217 -31.79 -14.84 18.18
N THR A 218 -32.42 -15.74 17.42
CA THR A 218 -33.88 -16.02 17.52
C THR A 218 -34.38 -16.26 18.95
N PRO A 219 -33.67 -16.97 19.85
CA PRO A 219 -34.11 -17.13 21.25
C PRO A 219 -34.12 -15.85 22.10
N LEU A 220 -33.53 -14.74 21.62
CA LEU A 220 -33.49 -13.44 22.31
C LEU A 220 -34.74 -12.60 22.05
N SER A 221 -35.42 -12.81 20.92
CA SER A 221 -36.55 -11.99 20.48
C SER A 221 -37.55 -12.80 19.70
N GLU A 222 -38.84 -12.61 19.97
CA GLU A 222 -39.93 -13.20 19.17
C GLU A 222 -40.03 -12.59 17.77
N THR A 223 -39.47 -11.38 17.57
CA THR A 223 -39.50 -10.68 16.28
C THR A 223 -38.10 -10.30 15.79
N VAL A 224 -37.92 -10.27 14.47
CA VAL A 224 -36.72 -9.77 13.81
C VAL A 224 -37.10 -8.64 12.86
N ARG A 225 -36.25 -7.60 12.78
CA ARG A 225 -36.38 -6.50 11.82
C ARG A 225 -35.25 -6.58 10.80
N LEU A 226 -35.61 -6.64 9.52
CA LEU A 226 -34.71 -6.57 8.38
C LEU A 226 -34.84 -5.20 7.73
N GLU A 227 -33.73 -4.51 7.53
CA GLU A 227 -33.70 -3.26 6.78
C GLU A 227 -32.61 -3.33 5.71
N PHE A 228 -32.95 -3.04 4.46
CA PHE A 228 -32.01 -3.13 3.35
C PHE A 228 -32.40 -2.22 2.19
N SER A 229 -31.40 -1.90 1.37
CA SER A 229 -31.46 -1.12 0.13
C SER A 229 -30.44 -1.68 -0.85
N ASN A 230 -30.52 -1.30 -2.13
CA ASN A 230 -29.58 -1.78 -3.15
C ASN A 230 -28.12 -1.32 -2.92
N GLU A 231 -27.91 -0.25 -2.13
CA GLU A 231 -26.60 0.41 -1.94
C GLU A 231 -26.12 0.40 -0.48
N CYS A 232 -26.82 -0.27 0.44
CA CYS A 232 -26.49 -0.27 1.87
C CYS A 232 -26.41 -1.70 2.43
N PRO A 233 -25.55 -1.96 3.44
CA PRO A 233 -25.52 -3.27 4.11
C PRO A 233 -26.87 -3.55 4.78
N MET A 234 -27.34 -4.79 4.68
CA MET A 234 -28.58 -5.18 5.34
C MET A 234 -28.39 -5.16 6.85
N LEU A 235 -29.29 -4.47 7.55
CA LEU A 235 -29.44 -4.55 9.00
C LEU A 235 -30.41 -5.69 9.35
N VAL A 236 -29.98 -6.56 10.26
CA VAL A 236 -30.77 -7.58 10.94
C VAL A 236 -30.78 -7.29 12.43
N GLU A 237 -31.89 -6.80 12.97
CA GLU A 237 -32.03 -6.43 14.38
C GLU A 237 -32.95 -7.42 15.14
N TYR A 238 -32.46 -7.88 16.29
CA TYR A 238 -33.24 -8.60 17.30
C TYR A 238 -33.32 -7.75 18.58
N PRO A 239 -34.50 -7.19 18.91
CA PRO A 239 -34.69 -6.47 20.17
C PRO A 239 -34.68 -7.43 21.37
N ILE A 240 -33.99 -7.06 22.45
CA ILE A 240 -33.86 -7.88 23.66
C ILE A 240 -34.81 -7.29 24.72
N GLY A 241 -36.12 -7.47 24.53
CA GLY A 241 -37.15 -6.84 25.36
C GLY A 241 -36.92 -5.33 25.52
N ASP A 242 -37.06 -4.81 26.73
CA ASP A 242 -36.70 -3.41 27.03
C ASP A 242 -35.20 -3.23 27.32
N MET A 243 -34.41 -4.31 27.39
CA MET A 243 -33.00 -4.26 27.80
C MET A 243 -32.06 -3.74 26.70
N GLY A 244 -32.46 -3.82 25.42
CA GLY A 244 -31.66 -3.29 24.32
C GLY A 244 -31.81 -4.10 23.03
N TYR A 245 -30.71 -4.33 22.32
CA TYR A 245 -30.74 -5.03 21.03
C TYR A 245 -29.43 -5.72 20.69
N ILE A 246 -29.51 -6.67 19.76
CA ILE A 246 -28.38 -7.12 18.95
C ILE A 246 -28.68 -6.83 17.47
N ARG A 247 -27.74 -6.17 16.80
CA ARG A 247 -27.79 -5.79 15.39
C ARG A 247 -26.65 -6.43 14.64
N PHE A 248 -26.97 -6.99 13.49
CA PHE A 248 -26.00 -7.49 12.54
C PHE A 248 -26.14 -6.69 11.25
N TYR A 249 -25.03 -6.21 10.72
CA TYR A 249 -24.95 -5.60 9.41
C TYR A 249 -24.24 -6.57 8.48
N LEU A 250 -24.79 -6.82 7.30
CA LEU A 250 -24.25 -7.76 6.32
C LEU A 250 -24.11 -7.11 4.95
N ALA A 251 -22.88 -7.13 4.42
CA ALA A 251 -22.62 -6.68 3.07
C ALA A 251 -23.32 -7.59 2.02
N PRO A 252 -23.83 -7.02 0.92
CA PRO A 252 -24.40 -7.79 -0.18
C PRO A 252 -23.32 -8.59 -0.92
N LYS A 253 -23.72 -9.68 -1.55
CA LYS A 253 -22.90 -10.41 -2.53
C LYS A 253 -23.14 -9.81 -3.92
N VAL A 254 -22.06 -9.52 -4.64
CA VAL A 254 -22.07 -9.16 -6.06
C VAL A 254 -21.72 -10.43 -6.84
N ASP A 255 -22.53 -10.80 -7.83
CA ASP A 255 -22.25 -11.95 -8.71
C ASP A 255 -21.16 -11.57 -9.74
N ASP A 256 -20.29 -12.52 -10.10
CA ASP A 256 -19.14 -12.32 -11.01
C ASP A 256 -19.52 -11.81 -12.42
N ASP A 257 -20.80 -11.88 -12.80
CA ASP A 257 -21.31 -11.44 -14.11
C ASP A 257 -21.67 -9.93 -14.18
N ASP A 258 -21.60 -9.18 -13.07
CA ASP A 258 -21.94 -7.75 -12.97
C ASP A 258 -20.74 -6.89 -12.50
N GLU A 259 -19.56 -7.06 -13.12
CA GLU A 259 -18.33 -6.30 -12.83
C GLU A 259 -18.51 -4.76 -12.88
N ASP A 260 -19.46 -4.26 -13.68
CA ASP A 260 -19.73 -2.81 -13.80
C ASP A 260 -20.41 -2.19 -12.55
N LYS A 261 -21.01 -2.99 -11.65
CA LYS A 261 -21.61 -2.51 -10.39
C LYS A 261 -20.68 -2.63 -9.19
N MET A 262 -19.59 -3.37 -9.33
CA MET A 262 -18.63 -3.62 -8.26
C MET A 262 -17.96 -2.30 -7.81
N TRP A 263 -17.84 -1.29 -8.69
CA TRP A 263 -17.18 0.00 -8.40
C TRP A 263 -18.08 1.05 -7.74
N SER A 264 -19.37 0.77 -7.52
CA SER A 264 -20.27 1.70 -6.81
C SER A 264 -20.60 1.27 -5.38
N VAL A 265 -20.36 0.02 -5.02
CA VAL A 265 -20.70 -0.52 -3.69
C VAL A 265 -19.57 -1.47 -3.26
N GLY A 266 -18.65 -0.97 -2.44
CA GLY A 266 -17.47 -1.72 -2.00
C GLY A 266 -17.82 -3.09 -1.40
N GLY A 267 -17.00 -4.12 -1.68
CA GLY A 267 -17.20 -5.48 -1.17
C GLY A 267 -16.89 -5.66 0.32
N ASP A 268 -16.43 -4.60 1.00
CA ASP A 268 -16.16 -4.55 2.45
C ASP A 268 -17.28 -3.73 3.14
N ILE A 269 -17.79 -4.22 4.27
CA ILE A 269 -18.81 -3.50 5.03
C ILE A 269 -18.29 -2.16 5.58
N ARG A 270 -16.96 -2.05 5.84
CA ARG A 270 -16.28 -0.79 6.17
C ARG A 270 -16.42 0.19 5.01
N ASP A 271 -16.13 -0.23 3.79
CA ASP A 271 -16.19 0.64 2.61
C ASP A 271 -17.62 1.08 2.30
N MET A 272 -18.63 0.24 2.53
CA MET A 272 -20.04 0.63 2.39
C MET A 272 -20.48 1.60 3.50
N ILE A 273 -20.05 1.35 4.74
CA ILE A 273 -20.36 2.22 5.90
C ILE A 273 -19.66 3.59 5.75
N TYR A 274 -18.40 3.62 5.35
CA TYR A 274 -17.63 4.85 5.18
C TYR A 274 -17.92 5.55 3.84
N GLY A 275 -18.26 4.82 2.77
CA GLY A 275 -18.65 5.39 1.48
C GLY A 275 -19.98 6.15 1.50
N LEU A 276 -20.87 5.83 2.45
CA LEU A 276 -22.14 6.55 2.67
C LEU A 276 -21.96 7.93 3.34
N TRP A 277 -20.76 8.27 3.82
CA TRP A 277 -20.46 9.63 4.33
C TRP A 277 -20.21 10.65 3.20
N ASP A 278 -19.92 10.20 1.97
CA ASP A 278 -19.55 11.07 0.86
C ASP A 278 -20.75 11.68 0.08
N THR A 279 -21.98 11.42 0.52
CA THR A 279 -23.19 11.81 -0.24
C THR A 279 -24.22 12.65 0.51
N VAL A 280 -23.85 13.46 1.52
CA VAL A 280 -24.74 14.56 1.96
C VAL A 280 -23.95 15.78 2.46
N TYR A 281 -23.39 16.59 1.55
CA TYR A 281 -23.13 18.00 1.87
C TYR A 281 -23.45 18.89 0.66
N ASP A 282 -24.61 19.56 0.73
CA ASP A 282 -25.04 20.57 -0.24
C ASP A 282 -24.13 21.81 -0.16
N LEU A 283 -23.14 21.85 -1.07
CA LEU A 283 -22.17 22.92 -1.29
C LEU A 283 -22.79 24.29 -1.62
N ARG A 284 -24.11 24.38 -1.86
CA ARG A 284 -24.77 25.65 -2.23
C ARG A 284 -25.04 26.57 -1.03
N GLU A 285 -25.13 26.04 0.18
CA GLU A 285 -25.38 26.85 1.38
C GLU A 285 -24.09 27.45 1.97
N ILE A 286 -22.94 26.81 1.73
CA ILE A 286 -21.61 27.26 2.19
C ILE A 286 -21.09 28.42 1.33
N CYS A 287 -21.28 28.36 0.01
CA CYS A 287 -20.91 29.44 -0.91
C CYS A 287 -21.66 30.76 -0.63
N ARG A 288 -22.85 30.69 -0.02
CA ARG A 288 -23.63 31.88 0.38
C ARG A 288 -23.11 32.51 1.68
N LYS A 289 -22.47 31.73 2.56
CA LYS A 289 -21.89 32.21 3.84
C LYS A 289 -20.46 32.74 3.70
N LEU A 290 -19.71 32.34 2.66
CA LEU A 290 -18.30 32.72 2.47
C LEU A 290 -18.06 33.99 1.63
N GLY A 291 -19.11 34.66 1.13
CA GLY A 291 -19.03 36.06 0.69
C GLY A 291 -18.10 36.38 -0.49
N THR A 292 -17.70 35.41 -1.32
CA THR A 292 -16.79 35.66 -2.44
C THR A 292 -17.54 35.78 -3.77
N ARG A 293 -17.63 37.00 -4.32
CA ARG A 293 -17.98 37.23 -5.73
C ARG A 293 -16.73 37.06 -6.61
N ALA A 294 -16.87 36.32 -7.70
CA ALA A 294 -15.89 36.25 -8.77
C ALA A 294 -15.71 37.64 -9.42
N GLY A 295 -14.46 38.11 -9.49
CA GLY A 295 -14.08 39.37 -10.14
C GLY A 295 -12.87 39.14 -11.06
N ASN A 296 -13.01 39.61 -12.29
CA ASN A 296 -12.10 39.43 -13.42
C ASN A 296 -10.67 39.96 -13.19
N ILE A 297 -9.72 39.26 -13.81
CA ILE A 297 -8.29 39.56 -13.88
C ILE A 297 -8.02 40.60 -14.99
N THR A 298 -7.21 41.63 -14.68
CA THR A 298 -6.05 42.11 -15.49
C THR A 298 -5.29 43.25 -14.76
N PRO A 299 -3.99 43.50 -15.10
CA PRO A 299 -2.97 43.86 -14.11
C PRO A 299 -2.54 45.34 -14.14
N SER A 300 -2.01 45.84 -13.02
CA SER A 300 -1.05 46.94 -13.05
C SER A 300 -0.01 46.84 -11.93
N LEU A 301 1.25 46.94 -12.35
CA LEU A 301 2.45 47.05 -11.51
C LEU A 301 2.49 48.41 -10.81
N LYS A 302 2.75 48.44 -9.51
CA LYS A 302 3.53 49.51 -8.86
C LYS A 302 4.15 49.05 -7.54
N LYS A 303 5.45 49.33 -7.42
CA LYS A 303 6.33 49.10 -6.27
C LYS A 303 5.84 49.84 -5.01
N MET A 304 5.83 49.16 -3.87
CA MET A 304 6.02 49.78 -2.55
C MET A 304 6.84 48.86 -1.65
N SER A 305 7.78 49.48 -0.94
CA SER A 305 8.77 48.92 0.00
C SER A 305 8.11 48.31 1.26
N PRO A 306 8.79 47.39 1.98
CA PRO A 306 8.16 46.59 3.03
C PRO A 306 8.06 47.35 4.36
N PRO A 307 6.99 47.17 5.15
CA PRO A 307 7.07 47.40 6.58
C PRO A 307 7.61 46.14 7.28
N THR A 308 8.50 46.39 8.24
CA THR A 308 9.03 45.50 9.27
C THR A 308 8.10 44.32 9.63
N ALA A 309 8.55 43.12 9.32
CA ALA A 309 7.91 41.87 9.73
C ALA A 309 8.09 41.67 11.24
N TYR A 310 6.99 41.76 11.98
CA TYR A 310 6.87 41.06 13.25
C TYR A 310 6.86 39.56 12.92
N HIS A 311 7.88 38.83 13.38
CA HIS A 311 7.88 37.38 13.38
C HIS A 311 6.76 36.88 14.31
N THR A 312 5.54 36.74 13.78
CA THR A 312 4.55 35.88 14.37
C THR A 312 4.99 34.46 14.09
N SER A 313 5.53 33.78 15.11
CA SER A 313 5.69 32.33 15.10
C SER A 313 4.35 31.73 14.64
N PRO A 314 4.34 30.81 13.65
CA PRO A 314 3.11 30.09 13.35
C PRO A 314 2.79 29.27 14.59
N THR A 315 1.79 29.72 15.34
CA THR A 315 1.12 28.89 16.33
C THR A 315 0.65 27.66 15.59
N SER A 316 1.35 26.53 15.77
CA SER A 316 0.86 25.21 15.40
C SER A 316 -0.56 25.13 15.91
N ALA A 317 -1.53 25.08 14.99
CA ALA A 317 -2.92 24.88 15.37
C ALA A 317 -2.94 23.57 16.16
N ALA A 318 -3.38 23.63 17.41
CA ALA A 318 -3.51 22.44 18.22
C ALA A 318 -4.45 21.47 17.49
N LEU A 319 -3.91 20.35 17.03
CA LEU A 319 -4.71 19.26 16.52
C LEU A 319 -5.53 18.71 17.67
N LEU A 320 -6.86 18.78 17.53
CA LEU A 320 -7.80 18.28 18.54
C LEU A 320 -8.09 16.78 18.39
N GLY A 321 -7.35 16.07 17.52
CA GLY A 321 -7.55 14.65 17.25
C GLY A 321 -6.36 13.98 16.56
N HIS A 322 -6.39 12.65 16.54
CA HIS A 322 -5.47 11.81 15.78
C HIS A 322 -6.11 11.45 14.44
N PHE A 323 -5.42 11.71 13.34
CA PHE A 323 -5.86 11.33 12.00
C PHE A 323 -5.19 10.04 11.55
N SER A 324 -5.97 9.11 11.04
CA SER A 324 -5.49 7.91 10.35
C SER A 324 -5.44 8.16 8.85
N LEU A 325 -4.45 7.57 8.17
CA LEU A 325 -4.39 7.59 6.72
C LEU A 325 -5.41 6.58 6.13
N PRO A 326 -5.86 6.79 4.88
CA PRO A 326 -6.62 5.78 4.15
C PRO A 326 -5.87 4.44 4.07
N ALA A 327 -6.61 3.34 4.00
CA ALA A 327 -6.03 2.03 3.73
C ALA A 327 -5.30 2.04 2.38
N VAL A 328 -4.13 1.42 2.32
CA VAL A 328 -3.30 1.39 1.11
C VAL A 328 -3.38 0.02 0.46
N GLN A 329 -3.70 0.00 -0.83
CA GLN A 329 -3.59 -1.17 -1.70
C GLN A 329 -2.63 -0.86 -2.86
N ASN A 330 -2.01 -1.91 -3.40
CA ASN A 330 -1.23 -1.77 -4.64
C ASN A 330 -2.13 -1.31 -5.78
N GLU A 331 -1.63 -0.38 -6.59
CA GLU A 331 -2.32 0.12 -7.77
C GLU A 331 -2.59 -1.01 -8.77
N PRO A 332 -3.85 -1.18 -9.24
CA PRO A 332 -4.16 -2.15 -10.27
C PRO A 332 -3.41 -1.85 -11.57
N MET A 333 -2.75 -2.88 -12.11
CA MET A 333 -2.08 -2.82 -13.40
C MET A 333 -3.08 -3.09 -14.53
N LYS A 334 -3.10 -2.22 -15.54
CA LYS A 334 -3.91 -2.35 -16.75
C LYS A 334 -3.17 -3.18 -17.80
N THR A 335 -3.92 -3.93 -18.62
CA THR A 335 -3.34 -4.95 -19.50
C THR A 335 -2.98 -4.43 -20.90
N TYR A 336 -3.65 -3.37 -21.38
CA TYR A 336 -3.47 -2.82 -22.73
C TYR A 336 -3.75 -3.85 -23.82
N ALA A 337 -4.74 -4.72 -23.59
CA ALA A 337 -5.22 -5.67 -24.58
C ALA A 337 -5.66 -4.95 -25.87
N PRO A 338 -5.63 -5.62 -27.04
CA PRO A 338 -6.17 -5.03 -28.28
C PRO A 338 -7.58 -4.47 -28.08
N ASN A 339 -7.82 -3.25 -28.58
CA ASN A 339 -9.10 -2.52 -28.52
C ASN A 339 -9.58 -2.09 -27.12
N SER A 340 -8.78 -2.30 -26.07
CA SER A 340 -9.08 -1.80 -24.73
C SER A 340 -9.04 -0.27 -24.66
N VAL A 341 -9.80 0.31 -23.73
CA VAL A 341 -9.86 1.77 -23.53
C VAL A 341 -8.49 2.31 -23.15
N GLU A 342 -7.78 1.64 -22.25
CA GLU A 342 -6.44 2.04 -21.83
C GLU A 342 -5.41 2.03 -22.96
N ARG A 343 -5.54 1.11 -23.92
CA ARG A 343 -4.66 1.08 -25.10
C ARG A 343 -4.96 2.24 -26.03
N ILE A 344 -6.24 2.55 -26.26
CA ILE A 344 -6.65 3.67 -27.12
C ILE A 344 -6.13 5.00 -26.54
N GLU A 345 -6.34 5.22 -25.24
CA GLU A 345 -5.89 6.44 -24.56
C GLU A 345 -4.36 6.55 -24.53
N LEU A 346 -3.65 5.44 -24.29
CA LEU A 346 -2.18 5.44 -24.35
C LEU A 346 -1.66 5.74 -25.77
N GLN A 347 -2.28 5.15 -26.80
CA GLN A 347 -1.92 5.42 -28.19
C GLN A 347 -2.14 6.90 -28.54
N LYS A 348 -3.24 7.48 -28.08
CA LYS A 348 -3.53 8.91 -28.23
C LYS A 348 -2.46 9.77 -27.55
N ALA A 349 -2.12 9.48 -26.29
CA ALA A 349 -1.11 10.21 -25.55
C ALA A 349 0.29 10.14 -26.20
N ILE A 350 0.67 8.97 -26.73
CA ILE A 350 1.94 8.80 -27.48
C ILE A 350 1.96 9.70 -28.73
N LYS A 351 0.88 9.71 -29.51
CA LYS A 351 0.78 10.53 -30.73
C LYS A 351 0.82 12.03 -30.42
N GLU A 352 0.06 12.47 -29.42
CA GLU A 352 0.01 13.88 -29.00
C GLU A 352 1.39 14.37 -28.53
N MET A 353 2.12 13.54 -27.78
CA MET A 353 3.42 13.92 -27.25
C MET A 353 4.50 14.03 -28.34
N GLN A 354 4.48 13.17 -29.35
CA GLN A 354 5.40 13.24 -30.48
C GLN A 354 5.23 14.49 -31.35
N ALA A 355 4.09 15.18 -31.27
CA ALA A 355 3.81 16.40 -32.04
C ALA A 355 4.48 17.67 -31.47
N THR A 356 5.08 17.60 -30.28
CA THR A 356 5.63 18.78 -29.60
C THR A 356 7.11 18.98 -29.97
N ILE A 357 7.40 19.95 -30.86
CA ILE A 357 8.78 20.26 -31.31
C ILE A 357 9.29 21.51 -30.57
N PHE A 358 10.43 21.38 -29.87
CA PHE A 358 11.15 22.51 -29.28
C PHE A 358 12.51 22.74 -29.97
N THR A 359 12.82 23.99 -30.32
CA THR A 359 14.11 24.50 -30.84
C THR A 359 14.39 25.82 -30.08
N LYS A 360 15.60 26.28 -29.69
CA LYS A 360 17.03 26.09 -30.05
C LYS A 360 17.92 26.22 -28.79
N ASN A 361 19.21 25.85 -28.89
CA ASN A 361 20.33 26.08 -27.93
C ASN A 361 20.13 25.59 -26.49
N LEU A 362 19.41 24.49 -26.31
CA LEU A 362 19.18 23.82 -25.04
C LEU A 362 19.61 22.35 -25.15
N ALA A 363 19.88 21.70 -24.01
CA ALA A 363 20.12 20.27 -24.01
C ALA A 363 18.85 19.53 -24.47
N GLN A 364 19.03 18.37 -25.11
CA GLN A 364 17.93 17.64 -25.75
C GLN A 364 17.79 16.25 -25.14
N GLN A 365 16.55 15.78 -25.03
CA GLN A 365 16.23 14.37 -24.82
C GLN A 365 15.67 13.81 -26.12
N GLU A 366 16.26 12.74 -26.63
CA GLU A 366 15.86 12.08 -27.87
C GLU A 366 14.70 11.10 -27.64
N VAL A 367 13.93 10.81 -28.69
CA VAL A 367 13.02 9.65 -28.69
C VAL A 367 13.86 8.39 -28.91
N CYS A 368 13.90 7.45 -27.95
CA CYS A 368 14.83 6.31 -28.01
C CYS A 368 14.68 5.45 -29.28
N ALA A 369 13.44 5.29 -29.76
CA ALA A 369 13.13 4.47 -30.95
C ALA A 369 13.39 5.18 -32.28
N ASN A 370 13.58 6.50 -32.24
CA ASN A 370 13.89 7.34 -33.39
C ASN A 370 14.76 8.53 -32.92
N HIS A 371 16.06 8.30 -32.78
CA HIS A 371 16.99 9.28 -32.19
C HIS A 371 17.16 10.56 -33.01
N LYS A 372 16.64 10.60 -34.24
CA LYS A 372 16.55 11.82 -35.05
C LYS A 372 15.46 12.77 -34.57
N ASN A 373 14.49 12.27 -33.81
CA ASN A 373 13.39 13.06 -33.27
C ASN A 373 13.68 13.43 -31.81
N MET A 374 13.55 14.70 -31.48
CA MET A 374 13.72 15.18 -30.11
C MET A 374 12.39 15.12 -29.38
N LEU A 375 12.40 14.53 -28.18
CA LEU A 375 11.23 14.44 -27.31
C LEU A 375 10.99 15.75 -26.55
N CYS A 376 12.05 16.36 -26.03
CA CYS A 376 12.00 17.67 -25.39
C CYS A 376 13.36 18.36 -25.40
N THR A 377 13.36 19.65 -25.10
CA THR A 377 14.58 20.42 -24.80
C THR A 377 14.49 20.99 -23.39
N TYR A 378 15.62 21.10 -22.70
CA TYR A 378 15.66 21.55 -21.31
C TYR A 378 16.92 22.39 -21.01
N HIS A 379 16.79 23.27 -20.03
CA HIS A 379 17.92 24.05 -19.51
C HIS A 379 18.81 23.17 -18.62
N GLN A 380 20.11 23.36 -18.76
CA GLN A 380 21.10 22.75 -17.88
C GLN A 380 21.46 23.73 -16.76
N ALA A 381 21.30 23.31 -15.51
CA ALA A 381 21.64 24.11 -14.36
C ALA A 381 23.15 24.39 -14.32
N SER A 382 23.51 25.68 -14.28
CA SER A 382 24.86 26.13 -14.00
C SER A 382 25.15 26.02 -12.49
N PRO A 383 26.43 26.06 -12.06
CA PRO A 383 26.77 26.10 -10.64
C PRO A 383 26.08 27.23 -9.87
N GLU A 384 25.87 28.39 -10.50
CA GLU A 384 25.18 29.54 -9.92
C GLU A 384 23.70 29.21 -9.68
N LEU A 385 23.01 28.64 -10.67
CA LEU A 385 21.61 28.22 -10.52
C LEU A 385 21.45 27.10 -9.48
N VAL A 386 22.45 26.24 -9.33
CA VAL A 386 22.46 25.23 -8.25
C VAL A 386 22.48 25.89 -6.88
N ASN A 387 23.30 26.93 -6.68
CA ASN A 387 23.31 27.67 -5.41
C ASN A 387 21.98 28.40 -5.17
N GLU A 388 21.39 29.01 -6.19
CA GLU A 388 20.05 29.62 -6.08
C GLU A 388 18.98 28.59 -5.71
N ALA A 389 19.07 27.37 -6.27
CA ALA A 389 18.17 26.27 -5.91
C ALA A 389 18.37 25.82 -4.46
N ILE A 390 19.63 25.73 -3.98
CA ILE A 390 19.94 25.43 -2.57
C ILE A 390 19.32 26.51 -1.66
N ASP A 391 19.51 27.80 -1.97
CA ASP A 391 18.95 28.90 -1.20
C ASP A 391 17.41 28.83 -1.16
N GLY A 392 16.78 28.55 -2.31
CA GLY A 392 15.34 28.35 -2.41
C GLY A 392 14.84 27.17 -1.55
N ALA A 393 15.55 26.04 -1.57
CA ALA A 393 15.23 24.88 -0.73
C ALA A 393 15.38 25.20 0.76
N MET A 394 16.49 25.81 1.16
CA MET A 394 16.74 26.19 2.55
C MET A 394 15.73 27.22 3.06
N LYS A 395 15.26 28.13 2.20
CA LYS A 395 14.19 29.07 2.53
C LYS A 395 12.85 28.38 2.80
N ALA A 396 12.53 27.31 2.05
CA ALA A 396 11.29 26.54 2.24
C ALA A 396 11.32 25.63 3.48
N LYS A 397 12.52 25.22 3.92
CA LYS A 397 12.72 24.19 4.95
C LYS A 397 11.91 24.40 6.22
N ALA A 398 12.02 25.57 6.84
CA ALA A 398 11.36 25.84 8.13
C ALA A 398 9.83 25.74 8.04
N GLY A 399 9.24 26.21 6.93
CA GLY A 399 7.80 26.10 6.71
C GLY A 399 7.36 24.66 6.43
N TRP A 400 8.16 23.93 5.65
CA TRP A 400 7.86 22.55 5.27
C TRP A 400 7.96 21.56 6.44
N GLU A 401 9.01 21.66 7.25
CA GLU A 401 9.16 20.77 8.40
C GLU A 401 8.14 21.04 9.51
N ALA A 402 7.67 22.28 9.63
CA ALA A 402 6.61 22.67 10.56
C ALA A 402 5.20 22.28 10.09
N MET A 403 5.01 21.99 8.80
CA MET A 403 3.72 21.52 8.29
C MET A 403 3.34 20.18 8.94
N PRO A 404 2.14 20.02 9.50
CA PRO A 404 1.72 18.75 10.11
C PRO A 404 1.86 17.56 9.14
N PHE A 405 2.16 16.38 9.67
CA PHE A 405 2.39 15.19 8.83
C PHE A 405 1.19 14.85 7.92
N HIS A 406 -0.04 14.92 8.42
CA HIS A 406 -1.23 14.60 7.63
C HIS A 406 -1.40 15.53 6.41
N GLU A 407 -1.06 16.81 6.55
CA GLU A 407 -1.04 17.77 5.43
C GLU A 407 0.08 17.43 4.42
N ARG A 408 1.27 17.06 4.91
CA ARG A 408 2.35 16.59 4.02
C ARG A 408 1.94 15.31 3.28
N ALA A 409 1.36 14.34 3.98
CA ALA A 409 0.92 13.08 3.40
C ALA A 409 -0.20 13.27 2.36
N ALA A 410 -1.14 14.20 2.61
CA ALA A 410 -2.23 14.51 1.68
C ALA A 410 -1.73 14.95 0.30
N ILE A 411 -0.61 15.66 0.22
CA ILE A 411 0.02 16.06 -1.06
C ILE A 411 0.43 14.82 -1.86
N PHE A 412 1.13 13.85 -1.25
CA PHE A 412 1.60 12.67 -1.97
C PHE A 412 0.47 11.69 -2.28
N LEU A 413 -0.54 11.57 -1.42
CA LEU A 413 -1.75 10.80 -1.71
C LEU A 413 -2.53 11.41 -2.88
N LYS A 414 -2.71 12.73 -2.92
CA LYS A 414 -3.31 13.42 -4.07
C LYS A 414 -2.48 13.26 -5.35
N ALA A 415 -1.15 13.31 -5.25
CA ALA A 415 -0.27 13.06 -6.40
C ALA A 415 -0.45 11.63 -6.96
N ALA A 416 -0.65 10.65 -6.07
CA ALA A 416 -0.94 9.26 -6.44
C ALA A 416 -2.25 9.15 -7.23
N ASP A 417 -3.31 9.84 -6.80
CA ASP A 417 -4.61 9.81 -7.50
C ASP A 417 -4.59 10.60 -8.82
N LEU A 418 -3.88 11.73 -8.87
CA LEU A 418 -3.63 12.46 -10.12
C LEU A 418 -2.91 11.57 -11.13
N LEU A 419 -1.92 10.78 -10.68
CA LEU A 419 -1.19 9.86 -11.53
C LEU A 419 -2.00 8.60 -11.91
N SER A 420 -2.81 8.07 -10.99
CA SER A 420 -3.69 6.92 -11.26
C SER A 420 -4.74 7.26 -12.32
N GLY A 421 -5.31 8.47 -12.27
CA GLY A 421 -6.31 8.97 -13.20
C GLY A 421 -5.73 9.83 -14.34
N PRO A 422 -5.88 11.17 -14.27
CA PRO A 422 -5.72 12.06 -15.43
C PRO A 422 -4.30 12.09 -16.02
N TYR A 423 -3.26 11.80 -15.22
CA TYR A 423 -1.87 11.85 -15.69
C TYR A 423 -1.32 10.51 -16.18
N ARG A 424 -2.03 9.38 -15.98
CA ARG A 424 -1.50 8.03 -16.21
C ARG A 424 -0.89 7.88 -17.61
N TYR A 425 -1.68 8.12 -18.65
CA TYR A 425 -1.26 7.88 -20.03
C TYR A 425 -0.23 8.92 -20.52
N LYS A 426 -0.30 10.15 -20.00
CA LYS A 426 0.73 11.18 -20.27
C LYS A 426 2.08 10.77 -19.69
N MET A 427 2.10 10.26 -18.46
CA MET A 427 3.31 9.77 -17.80
C MET A 427 3.90 8.55 -18.52
N MET A 428 3.03 7.60 -18.87
CA MET A 428 3.44 6.41 -19.62
C MET A 428 3.98 6.77 -21.01
N ALA A 429 3.33 7.66 -21.75
CA ALA A 429 3.80 8.11 -23.06
C ALA A 429 5.20 8.74 -22.98
N ALA A 430 5.44 9.61 -22.00
CA ALA A 430 6.77 10.21 -21.77
C ALA A 430 7.83 9.14 -21.48
N THR A 431 7.47 8.13 -20.69
CA THR A 431 8.37 7.03 -20.32
C THR A 431 8.66 6.10 -21.51
N ILE A 432 7.65 5.75 -22.30
CA ILE A 432 7.80 4.95 -23.52
C ILE A 432 8.72 5.65 -24.53
N LEU A 433 8.42 6.91 -24.84
CA LEU A 433 9.14 7.67 -25.85
C LEU A 433 10.57 8.02 -25.41
N GLY A 434 10.73 8.46 -24.17
CA GLY A 434 11.98 9.01 -23.65
C GLY A 434 12.94 7.99 -23.07
N GLN A 435 12.45 6.82 -22.67
CA GLN A 435 13.26 5.78 -22.02
C GLN A 435 13.24 4.44 -22.77
N GLY A 436 12.42 4.27 -23.82
CA GLY A 436 12.39 3.07 -24.68
C GLY A 436 11.54 1.91 -24.14
N LYS A 437 10.64 2.17 -23.19
CA LYS A 437 9.76 1.14 -22.61
C LYS A 437 8.65 0.74 -23.59
N ASN A 438 8.14 -0.49 -23.47
CA ASN A 438 6.84 -0.84 -24.03
C ASN A 438 5.71 -0.51 -23.03
N ALA A 439 4.45 -0.70 -23.43
CA ALA A 439 3.29 -0.36 -22.59
C ALA A 439 3.34 -1.04 -21.21
N TRP A 440 3.59 -2.35 -21.15
CA TRP A 440 3.67 -3.08 -19.89
C TRP A 440 4.81 -2.58 -18.99
N GLN A 441 6.00 -2.36 -19.55
CA GLN A 441 7.14 -1.87 -18.78
C GLN A 441 6.96 -0.43 -18.28
N ALA A 442 6.21 0.40 -19.01
CA ALA A 442 5.86 1.74 -18.57
C ALA A 442 4.75 1.73 -17.51
N GLU A 443 3.80 0.80 -17.62
CA GLU A 443 2.69 0.64 -16.68
C GLU A 443 3.19 0.25 -15.29
N ILE A 444 4.00 -0.81 -15.22
CA ILE A 444 4.51 -1.32 -13.94
C ILE A 444 5.51 -0.38 -13.27
N ASP A 445 6.03 0.62 -13.98
CA ASP A 445 6.99 1.61 -13.48
C ASP A 445 6.30 2.96 -13.26
N ALA A 446 6.01 3.66 -14.34
CA ALA A 446 5.65 5.07 -14.32
C ALA A 446 4.22 5.32 -13.79
N ALA A 447 3.39 4.28 -13.75
CA ALA A 447 2.09 4.30 -13.08
C ALA A 447 2.19 3.52 -11.75
N ALA A 448 2.08 2.19 -11.80
CA ALA A 448 1.84 1.37 -10.60
C ALA A 448 2.91 1.56 -9.51
N GLU A 449 4.20 1.38 -9.83
CA GLU A 449 5.28 1.47 -8.84
C GLU A 449 5.40 2.89 -8.23
N LEU A 450 5.24 3.95 -9.02
CA LEU A 450 5.28 5.32 -8.50
C LEU A 450 4.08 5.66 -7.60
N ILE A 451 2.87 5.28 -8.03
CA ILE A 451 1.64 5.42 -7.24
C ILE A 451 1.79 4.69 -5.92
N ASP A 452 2.29 3.46 -5.95
CA ASP A 452 2.53 2.65 -4.76
C ASP A 452 3.58 3.29 -3.86
N PHE A 453 4.70 3.80 -4.40
CA PHE A 453 5.67 4.51 -3.57
C PHE A 453 5.03 5.66 -2.79
N TRP A 454 4.20 6.48 -3.42
CA TRP A 454 3.55 7.59 -2.72
C TRP A 454 2.54 7.12 -1.67
N ARG A 455 1.71 6.13 -1.98
CA ARG A 455 0.73 5.61 -1.02
C ARG A 455 1.39 4.86 0.14
N PHE A 456 2.25 3.89 -0.16
CA PHE A 456 2.90 3.06 0.87
C PHE A 456 3.90 3.86 1.71
N ASN A 457 4.65 4.81 1.14
CA ASN A 457 5.55 5.64 1.97
C ASN A 457 4.76 6.51 2.97
N CYS A 458 3.56 7.00 2.61
CA CYS A 458 2.69 7.68 3.57
C CYS A 458 2.31 6.74 4.73
N ALA A 459 1.88 5.51 4.43
CA ALA A 459 1.59 4.51 5.45
C ALA A 459 2.81 4.18 6.33
N PHE A 460 3.98 3.97 5.74
CA PHE A 460 5.21 3.71 6.48
C PHE A 460 5.66 4.92 7.33
N ALA A 461 5.50 6.15 6.84
CA ALA A 461 5.78 7.35 7.62
C ALA A 461 4.85 7.46 8.84
N ALA A 462 3.57 7.14 8.68
CA ALA A 462 2.60 7.09 9.77
C ALA A 462 2.99 6.04 10.81
N GLN A 463 3.39 4.85 10.37
CA GLN A 463 3.93 3.79 11.24
C GLN A 463 5.15 4.29 12.02
N ILE A 464 6.14 4.89 11.36
CA ILE A 464 7.34 5.40 12.03
C ILE A 464 6.97 6.42 13.11
N TYR A 465 6.06 7.34 12.81
CA TYR A 465 5.67 8.38 13.77
C TYR A 465 4.85 7.85 14.95
N SER A 466 4.20 6.68 14.83
CA SER A 466 3.51 6.03 15.95
C SER A 466 4.44 5.24 16.88
N GLU A 467 5.66 4.92 16.46
CA GLU A 467 6.63 4.18 17.28
C GLU A 467 7.15 5.05 18.45
N GLN A 468 6.69 4.75 19.67
CA GLN A 468 7.04 5.46 20.91
C GLN A 468 7.65 4.51 21.97
N PRO A 469 8.38 5.04 22.98
CA PRO A 469 8.94 4.21 24.05
C PRO A 469 7.84 3.42 24.78
N PRO A 470 7.97 2.08 24.91
CA PRO A 470 6.90 1.24 25.47
C PRO A 470 6.77 1.33 26.99
N LYS A 471 7.71 1.99 27.67
CA LYS A 471 7.77 2.06 29.14
C LYS A 471 8.22 3.43 29.62
N ASN A 472 7.68 3.82 30.77
CA ASN A 472 8.06 5.03 31.50
C ASN A 472 8.34 4.67 32.96
N SER A 473 9.43 5.21 33.52
CA SER A 473 9.64 5.13 34.96
C SER A 473 8.56 5.94 35.70
N PRO A 474 8.19 5.56 36.94
CA PRO A 474 7.24 6.34 37.73
C PRO A 474 7.63 7.82 37.80
N GLY A 475 6.66 8.72 37.60
CA GLY A 475 6.87 10.18 37.64
C GLY A 475 7.61 10.76 36.44
N THR A 476 7.76 10.00 35.34
CA THR A 476 8.43 10.44 34.11
C THR A 476 7.56 10.17 32.89
N TRP A 477 7.66 11.00 31.84
CA TRP A 477 7.13 10.71 30.50
C TRP A 477 8.22 10.85 29.43
N ASN A 478 8.44 9.77 28.69
CA ASN A 478 9.35 9.70 27.55
C ASN A 478 8.57 9.74 26.23
N ARG A 479 9.05 10.52 25.27
CA ARG A 479 8.53 10.64 23.90
C ARG A 479 9.67 10.59 22.91
N VAL A 480 9.40 10.17 21.67
CA VAL A 480 10.36 10.26 20.56
C VAL A 480 9.77 11.14 19.46
N GLU A 481 10.55 12.12 19.04
CA GLU A 481 10.25 12.99 17.92
C GLU A 481 11.13 12.65 16.72
N TYR A 482 10.52 12.32 15.58
CA TYR A 482 11.21 11.95 14.35
C TYR A 482 11.41 13.18 13.45
N ARG A 483 12.42 14.00 13.79
CA ARG A 483 12.71 15.24 13.06
C ARG A 483 13.25 14.93 11.65
N PRO A 484 13.01 15.75 10.63
CA PRO A 484 13.77 15.67 9.38
C PRO A 484 15.27 15.94 9.62
N LEU A 485 16.09 15.67 8.61
CA LEU A 485 17.50 16.02 8.66
C LEU A 485 17.70 17.55 8.62
N GLU A 486 18.74 18.04 9.28
CA GLU A 486 19.16 19.44 9.19
C GLU A 486 19.96 19.66 7.90
N GLY A 487 19.57 20.64 7.09
CA GLY A 487 20.10 20.85 5.74
C GLY A 487 19.17 20.34 4.63
N PHE A 488 19.75 20.02 3.47
CA PHE A 488 19.02 19.51 2.31
C PHE A 488 19.49 18.12 1.87
N VAL A 489 18.59 17.38 1.21
CA VAL A 489 18.90 16.09 0.59
C VAL A 489 19.12 16.27 -0.90
N VAL A 490 20.12 15.58 -1.47
CA VAL A 490 20.32 15.51 -2.92
C VAL A 490 19.73 14.21 -3.45
N ALA A 491 18.76 14.30 -4.35
CA ALA A 491 18.24 13.14 -5.07
C ALA A 491 18.86 13.06 -6.46
N ILE A 492 19.58 11.97 -6.76
CA ILE A 492 20.19 11.72 -8.08
C ILE A 492 19.56 10.46 -8.67
N SER A 493 18.70 10.63 -9.67
CA SER A 493 17.90 9.54 -10.23
C SER A 493 18.43 8.98 -11.55
N PRO A 494 18.22 7.68 -11.82
CA PRO A 494 18.69 7.01 -13.02
C PRO A 494 17.67 7.21 -14.17
N PHE A 495 17.96 6.64 -15.34
CA PHE A 495 17.04 6.70 -16.49
C PHE A 495 16.00 5.57 -16.52
N ASN A 496 16.28 4.45 -15.86
CA ASN A 496 15.63 3.18 -16.16
C ASN A 496 14.24 3.02 -15.53
N PHE A 497 13.95 3.77 -14.47
CA PHE A 497 12.63 3.80 -13.83
C PHE A 497 12.23 5.23 -13.54
N THR A 498 11.07 5.62 -14.07
CA THR A 498 10.41 6.88 -13.77
C THR A 498 10.00 6.93 -12.29
N ALA A 499 9.53 5.81 -11.73
CA ALA A 499 9.17 5.66 -10.32
C ALA A 499 10.33 5.92 -9.38
N ILE A 500 11.53 5.40 -9.69
CA ILE A 500 12.73 5.67 -8.87
C ILE A 500 13.03 7.17 -8.86
N GLY A 501 12.88 7.88 -9.98
CA GLY A 501 13.02 9.35 -10.00
C GLY A 501 12.08 10.07 -9.03
N GLY A 502 10.80 9.72 -9.08
CA GLY A 502 9.81 10.26 -8.16
C GLY A 502 10.09 9.89 -6.71
N ASN A 503 10.38 8.63 -6.40
CA ASN A 503 10.59 8.14 -5.05
C ASN A 503 11.85 8.71 -4.39
N LEU A 504 12.98 8.79 -5.11
CA LEU A 504 14.24 9.30 -4.54
C LEU A 504 14.09 10.74 -4.03
N SER A 505 13.26 11.54 -4.70
CA SER A 505 12.99 12.93 -4.33
C SER A 505 11.83 13.07 -3.33
N SER A 506 10.74 12.35 -3.52
CA SER A 506 9.54 12.47 -2.69
C SER A 506 9.65 11.78 -1.32
N ALA A 507 10.37 10.66 -1.19
CA ALA A 507 10.52 9.95 0.08
C ALA A 507 11.19 10.82 1.18
N PRO A 508 12.34 11.48 0.96
CA PRO A 508 12.88 12.42 1.94
C PRO A 508 11.96 13.63 2.15
N ALA A 509 11.30 14.12 1.08
CA ALA A 509 10.38 15.26 1.19
C ALA A 509 9.19 14.96 2.12
N LEU A 510 8.57 13.79 2.00
CA LEU A 510 7.49 13.31 2.88
C LEU A 510 7.89 13.35 4.37
N MET A 511 9.13 13.00 4.67
CA MET A 511 9.69 13.02 6.03
C MET A 511 10.04 14.44 6.53
N GLY A 512 9.70 15.49 5.77
CA GLY A 512 9.92 16.90 6.14
C GLY A 512 11.23 17.50 5.65
N ASN A 513 11.99 16.81 4.79
CA ASN A 513 13.23 17.34 4.22
C ASN A 513 12.93 18.21 2.99
N VAL A 514 13.88 19.08 2.64
CA VAL A 514 13.90 19.76 1.34
C VAL A 514 14.94 19.11 0.44
N VAL A 515 14.69 19.11 -0.87
CA VAL A 515 15.37 18.21 -1.81
C VAL A 515 15.82 18.94 -3.07
N LEU A 516 17.05 18.66 -3.48
CA LEU A 516 17.63 19.09 -4.74
C LEU A 516 17.65 17.87 -5.66
N TRP A 517 16.73 17.82 -6.63
CA TRP A 517 16.53 16.68 -7.50
C TRP A 517 17.22 16.87 -8.85
N LYS A 518 18.31 16.12 -9.06
CA LYS A 518 19.00 15.99 -10.34
C LYS A 518 18.52 14.74 -11.08
N PRO A 519 17.66 14.86 -12.09
CA PRO A 519 17.24 13.74 -12.92
C PRO A 519 18.31 13.29 -13.92
N SER A 520 18.14 12.08 -14.45
CA SER A 520 18.90 11.62 -15.62
C SER A 520 18.50 12.38 -16.88
N SER A 521 19.49 12.73 -17.72
CA SER A 521 19.26 13.37 -19.02
C SER A 521 18.42 12.52 -19.99
N SER A 522 18.32 11.22 -19.75
CA SER A 522 17.51 10.28 -20.54
C SER A 522 16.12 10.01 -19.93
N ALA A 523 15.71 10.71 -18.87
CA ALA A 523 14.38 10.60 -18.27
C ALA A 523 13.81 11.98 -17.87
N ILE A 524 14.25 13.06 -18.53
CA ILE A 524 13.91 14.43 -18.16
C ILE A 524 12.40 14.68 -18.25
N LEU A 525 11.77 14.32 -19.38
CA LEU A 525 10.36 14.65 -19.58
C LEU A 525 9.45 13.96 -18.57
N SER A 526 9.63 12.66 -18.34
CA SER A 526 8.84 11.91 -17.36
C SER A 526 9.06 12.45 -15.94
N ASN A 527 10.31 12.72 -15.57
CA ASN A 527 10.65 13.30 -14.26
C ASN A 527 10.10 14.73 -14.09
N TYR A 528 10.07 15.54 -15.15
CA TYR A 528 9.46 16.87 -15.12
C TYR A 528 7.93 16.80 -14.98
N ILE A 529 7.27 15.82 -15.62
CA ILE A 529 5.84 15.59 -15.40
C ILE A 529 5.57 15.21 -13.94
N ILE A 530 6.42 14.37 -13.32
CA ILE A 530 6.29 14.05 -11.88
C ILE A 530 6.38 15.32 -11.04
N HIS A 531 7.38 16.17 -11.29
CA HIS A 531 7.53 17.44 -10.58
C HIS A 531 6.26 18.30 -10.70
N ASN A 532 5.70 18.45 -11.90
CA ASN A 532 4.44 19.18 -12.10
C ASN A 532 3.24 18.56 -11.38
N VAL A 533 3.12 17.22 -11.37
CA VAL A 533 2.07 16.52 -10.63
C VAL A 533 2.18 16.81 -9.12
N LEU A 534 3.39 16.81 -8.57
CA LEU A 534 3.62 17.16 -7.17
C LEU A 534 3.27 18.62 -6.87
N MET A 535 3.63 19.56 -7.77
CA MET A 535 3.23 20.96 -7.64
C MET A 535 1.70 21.14 -7.69
N GLU A 536 1.01 20.48 -8.62
CA GLU A 536 -0.47 20.49 -8.70
C GLU A 536 -1.14 19.83 -7.49
N ALA A 537 -0.48 18.81 -6.92
CA ALA A 537 -0.93 18.18 -5.69
C ALA A 537 -0.79 19.08 -4.45
N GLY A 538 -0.05 20.20 -4.55
CA GLY A 538 0.09 21.20 -3.49
C GLY A 538 1.45 21.20 -2.80
N LEU A 539 2.47 20.57 -3.39
CA LEU A 539 3.83 20.65 -2.87
C LEU A 539 4.29 22.12 -2.84
N PRO A 540 4.71 22.67 -1.69
CA PRO A 540 5.13 24.06 -1.60
C PRO A 540 6.38 24.35 -2.45
N ASP A 541 6.43 25.57 -2.99
CA ASP A 541 7.60 26.05 -3.74
C ASP A 541 8.89 25.89 -2.93
N GLY A 542 9.89 25.31 -3.59
CA GLY A 542 11.22 25.08 -3.03
C GLY A 542 11.40 23.81 -2.21
N VAL A 543 10.33 23.05 -1.90
CA VAL A 543 10.49 21.76 -1.19
C VAL A 543 11.24 20.74 -2.05
N ILE A 544 10.91 20.64 -3.33
CA ILE A 544 11.68 19.86 -4.31
C ILE A 544 12.09 20.80 -5.45
N GLN A 545 13.40 21.03 -5.57
CA GLN A 545 14.00 21.83 -6.63
C GLN A 545 14.44 20.91 -7.78
N PHE A 546 13.81 21.05 -8.94
CA PHE A 546 14.13 20.26 -10.13
C PHE A 546 15.29 20.88 -10.91
N ILE A 547 16.47 20.25 -10.83
CA ILE A 547 17.74 20.82 -11.33
C ILE A 547 18.43 19.90 -12.35
N PRO A 548 17.86 19.75 -13.56
CA PRO A 548 18.53 19.03 -14.64
C PRO A 548 19.83 19.75 -15.00
N GLY A 549 20.92 19.00 -15.19
CA GLY A 549 22.23 19.60 -15.45
C GLY A 549 23.33 18.57 -15.66
N PRO A 550 24.53 18.98 -16.12
CA PRO A 550 25.65 18.09 -16.36
C PRO A 550 26.07 17.40 -15.07
N SER A 551 26.29 16.08 -15.12
CA SER A 551 26.44 15.29 -13.90
C SER A 551 27.63 15.67 -13.03
N ALA A 552 28.76 16.10 -13.61
CA ALA A 552 29.94 16.48 -12.83
C ALA A 552 29.75 17.83 -12.13
N SER A 553 29.45 18.90 -12.88
CA SER A 553 29.39 20.27 -12.33
C SER A 553 28.25 20.46 -11.33
N THR A 554 27.07 19.90 -11.62
CA THR A 554 25.91 20.02 -10.70
C THR A 554 26.14 19.21 -9.43
N ALA A 555 26.64 17.97 -9.55
CA ALA A 555 26.90 17.15 -8.36
C ALA A 555 28.03 17.74 -7.51
N ASP A 556 29.10 18.27 -8.09
CA ASP A 556 30.18 18.89 -7.34
C ASP A 556 29.70 20.09 -6.53
N ALA A 557 28.89 20.98 -7.12
CA ALA A 557 28.33 22.12 -6.39
C ALA A 557 27.47 21.68 -5.20
N LEU A 558 26.60 20.69 -5.41
CA LEU A 558 25.73 20.14 -4.36
C LEU A 558 26.52 19.44 -3.24
N LEU A 559 27.49 18.59 -3.61
CA LEU A 559 28.22 17.76 -2.66
C LEU A 559 29.25 18.55 -1.86
N ASN A 560 29.65 19.74 -2.31
CA ASN A 560 30.60 20.59 -1.58
C ASN A 560 29.93 21.54 -0.58
N HIS A 561 28.60 21.60 -0.51
CA HIS A 561 27.88 22.57 0.31
C HIS A 561 27.80 22.15 1.81
N PRO A 562 28.07 23.04 2.79
CA PRO A 562 28.04 22.73 4.22
C PRO A 562 26.70 22.18 4.75
N ALA A 563 25.60 22.60 4.15
CA ALA A 563 24.24 22.16 4.49
C ALA A 563 23.80 20.84 3.83
N LEU A 564 24.70 20.09 3.19
CA LEU A 564 24.38 18.76 2.68
C LEU A 564 24.03 17.82 3.85
N ALA A 565 22.79 17.34 3.89
CA ALA A 565 22.30 16.44 4.93
C ALA A 565 22.30 14.96 4.50
N GLY A 566 22.19 14.72 3.19
CA GLY A 566 22.21 13.37 2.65
C GLY A 566 22.14 13.33 1.14
N VAL A 567 22.42 12.14 0.59
CA VAL A 567 22.33 11.83 -0.83
C VAL A 567 21.47 10.57 -0.98
N HIS A 568 20.40 10.68 -1.76
CA HIS A 568 19.57 9.56 -2.20
C HIS A 568 19.88 9.28 -3.66
N PHE A 569 20.59 8.18 -3.91
CA PHE A 569 21.21 7.88 -5.20
C PHE A 569 20.67 6.58 -5.79
N THR A 570 20.44 6.58 -7.10
CA THR A 570 20.45 5.33 -7.86
C THR A 570 21.20 5.51 -9.17
N GLY A 571 22.12 4.60 -9.46
CA GLY A 571 22.99 4.68 -10.63
C GLY A 571 24.17 3.71 -10.58
N SER A 572 25.26 3.99 -11.28
CA SER A 572 26.40 3.06 -11.32
C SER A 572 27.19 3.04 -10.00
N THR A 573 27.74 1.87 -9.70
CA THR A 573 28.59 1.65 -8.52
C THR A 573 29.80 2.58 -8.48
N ASP A 574 30.42 2.86 -9.63
CA ASP A 574 31.57 3.75 -9.72
C ASP A 574 31.23 5.20 -9.40
N VAL A 575 30.05 5.67 -9.81
CA VAL A 575 29.58 7.02 -9.46
C VAL A 575 29.26 7.09 -7.97
N PHE A 576 28.59 6.09 -7.40
CA PHE A 576 28.29 6.08 -5.97
C PHE A 576 29.56 6.08 -5.11
N LYS A 577 30.59 5.29 -5.50
CA LYS A 577 31.91 5.32 -4.85
C LYS A 577 32.58 6.69 -4.93
N LYS A 578 32.45 7.41 -6.04
CA LYS A 578 32.99 8.77 -6.18
C LYS A 578 32.28 9.74 -5.24
N ILE A 579 30.95 9.70 -5.19
CA ILE A 579 30.16 10.49 -4.24
C ILE A 579 30.60 10.21 -2.81
N TRP A 580 30.71 8.92 -2.44
CA TRP A 580 31.12 8.51 -1.10
C TRP A 580 32.50 9.03 -0.72
N LYS A 581 33.48 8.91 -1.63
CA LYS A 581 34.83 9.46 -1.44
C LYS A 581 34.83 10.99 -1.29
N GLN A 582 34.07 11.68 -2.13
CA GLN A 582 33.98 13.15 -2.09
C GLN A 582 33.39 13.65 -0.78
N VAL A 583 32.31 13.02 -0.32
CA VAL A 583 31.69 13.32 0.98
C VAL A 583 32.66 12.99 2.13
N GLY A 584 33.33 11.84 2.09
CA GLY A 584 34.36 11.50 3.09
C GLY A 584 35.52 12.51 3.14
N ASN A 585 35.98 13.00 1.98
CA ASN A 585 37.04 14.01 1.90
C ASN A 585 36.59 15.40 2.39
N ASN A 586 35.29 15.67 2.37
CA ASN A 586 34.70 16.95 2.77
C ASN A 586 34.09 16.92 4.18
N ILE A 587 34.32 15.86 4.96
CA ILE A 587 33.56 15.60 6.18
C ILE A 587 33.61 16.74 7.21
N ASP A 588 34.73 17.45 7.30
CA ASP A 588 34.93 18.57 8.23
C ASP A 588 34.12 19.84 7.85
N LYS A 589 33.58 19.90 6.63
CA LYS A 589 32.83 21.07 6.14
C LYS A 589 31.35 21.02 6.48
N TYR A 590 30.79 19.83 6.69
CA TYR A 590 29.34 19.66 6.82
C TYR A 590 28.85 19.99 8.23
N HIS A 591 27.67 20.58 8.34
CA HIS A 591 27.02 20.82 9.64
C HIS A 591 26.61 19.52 10.35
N SER A 592 26.26 18.50 9.57
CA SER A 592 25.91 17.15 10.04
C SER A 592 26.56 16.11 9.13
N TYR A 593 26.79 14.90 9.63
CA TYR A 593 27.30 13.78 8.82
C TYR A 593 26.29 13.43 7.71
N PRO A 594 26.62 13.63 6.41
CA PRO A 594 25.66 13.38 5.35
C PRO A 594 25.30 11.90 5.26
N ARG A 595 24.01 11.57 5.17
CA ARG A 595 23.54 10.19 5.00
C ARG A 595 23.60 9.79 3.53
N LEU A 596 24.38 8.77 3.21
CA LEU A 596 24.50 8.25 1.85
C LEU A 596 23.66 6.99 1.71
N VAL A 597 22.57 7.08 0.96
CA VAL A 597 21.64 5.99 0.64
C VAL A 597 21.71 5.75 -0.86
N GLY A 598 22.14 4.56 -1.26
CA GLY A 598 22.43 4.28 -2.65
C GLY A 598 22.07 2.87 -3.06
N GLU A 599 21.24 2.76 -4.09
CA GLU A 599 21.05 1.53 -4.85
C GLU A 599 21.88 1.62 -6.13
N THR A 600 22.57 0.55 -6.49
CA THR A 600 23.45 0.53 -7.66
C THR A 600 23.24 -0.72 -8.51
N GLY A 601 24.24 -1.08 -9.30
CA GLY A 601 24.16 -2.18 -10.26
C GLY A 601 24.01 -3.57 -9.65
N GLY A 602 23.66 -4.50 -10.52
CA GLY A 602 23.54 -5.92 -10.22
C GLY A 602 24.23 -6.79 -11.27
N LYS A 603 24.58 -8.01 -10.85
CA LYS A 603 24.96 -9.08 -11.77
C LYS A 603 24.15 -10.34 -11.44
N ASN A 604 22.86 -10.20 -11.68
CA ASN A 604 21.83 -11.11 -11.19
C ASN A 604 21.87 -12.45 -11.89
N PHE A 605 21.42 -13.49 -11.19
CA PHE A 605 21.54 -14.86 -11.65
C PHE A 605 20.22 -15.63 -11.56
N HIS A 606 20.02 -16.56 -12.49
CA HIS A 606 19.06 -17.65 -12.35
C HIS A 606 19.83 -18.97 -12.20
N PHE A 607 19.53 -19.74 -11.17
CA PHE A 607 20.09 -21.06 -10.91
C PHE A 607 19.01 -22.10 -11.18
N ILE A 608 19.21 -22.97 -12.17
CA ILE A 608 18.24 -23.96 -12.59
C ILE A 608 18.67 -25.33 -12.06
N HIS A 609 17.86 -25.95 -11.21
CA HIS A 609 18.09 -27.32 -10.75
C HIS A 609 17.48 -28.33 -11.73
N GLU A 610 17.99 -29.56 -11.78
CA GLU A 610 17.44 -30.63 -12.64
C GLU A 610 15.95 -30.93 -12.39
N SER A 611 15.47 -30.68 -11.16
CA SER A 611 14.05 -30.82 -10.79
C SER A 611 13.14 -29.69 -11.29
N ALA A 612 13.70 -28.65 -11.92
CA ALA A 612 12.96 -27.45 -12.30
C ALA A 612 11.81 -27.74 -13.26
N ASP A 613 10.79 -26.88 -13.23
CA ASP A 613 9.88 -26.76 -14.36
C ASP A 613 10.59 -26.01 -15.48
N LEU A 614 11.01 -26.72 -16.53
CA LEU A 614 11.82 -26.18 -17.62
C LEU A 614 11.11 -25.04 -18.37
N PRO A 615 9.86 -25.18 -18.85
CA PRO A 615 9.13 -24.07 -19.45
C PRO A 615 9.05 -22.84 -18.55
N ASN A 616 8.68 -23.01 -17.27
CA ASN A 616 8.63 -21.90 -16.33
C ASN A 616 9.99 -21.20 -16.18
N ALA A 617 11.08 -21.97 -16.06
CA ALA A 617 12.43 -21.44 -15.96
C ALA A 617 12.86 -20.67 -17.22
N VAL A 618 12.54 -21.16 -18.41
CA VAL A 618 12.86 -20.49 -19.68
C VAL A 618 12.07 -19.19 -19.82
N TYR A 619 10.74 -19.21 -19.66
CA TYR A 619 9.91 -18.01 -19.81
C TYR A 619 10.31 -16.91 -18.82
N ASN A 620 10.57 -17.27 -17.56
CA ASN A 620 11.03 -16.30 -16.56
C ASN A 620 12.44 -15.79 -16.83
N THR A 621 13.33 -16.63 -17.37
CA THR A 621 14.66 -16.20 -17.79
C THR A 621 14.60 -15.21 -18.94
N ILE A 622 13.76 -15.46 -19.95
CA ILE A 622 13.52 -14.55 -21.07
C ILE A 622 12.99 -13.21 -20.56
N ARG A 623 11.94 -13.22 -19.73
CA ARG A 623 11.40 -11.99 -19.15
C ARG A 623 12.43 -11.23 -18.34
N SER A 624 13.13 -11.92 -17.44
CA SER A 624 14.14 -11.29 -16.57
C SER A 624 15.30 -10.66 -17.34
N ALA A 625 15.79 -11.34 -18.38
CA ALA A 625 16.96 -10.90 -19.13
C ALA A 625 16.65 -9.84 -20.20
N PHE A 626 15.45 -9.87 -20.78
CA PHE A 626 15.16 -9.13 -22.01
C PHE A 626 13.98 -8.15 -21.91
N GLU A 627 13.13 -8.22 -20.88
CA GLU A 627 12.19 -7.14 -20.61
C GLU A 627 12.94 -5.82 -20.41
N TYR A 628 12.43 -4.76 -21.02
CA TYR A 628 13.10 -3.46 -21.04
C TYR A 628 14.59 -3.55 -21.47
N GLN A 629 14.89 -4.48 -22.40
CA GLN A 629 16.19 -4.64 -23.03
C GLN A 629 17.27 -4.97 -21.99
N GLY A 630 16.91 -5.63 -20.89
CA GLY A 630 17.84 -5.92 -19.79
C GLY A 630 18.34 -4.66 -19.06
N GLN A 631 17.71 -3.49 -19.25
CA GLN A 631 18.07 -2.22 -18.61
C GLN A 631 17.41 -2.09 -17.23
N LYS A 632 17.39 -3.17 -16.45
CA LYS A 632 16.95 -3.19 -15.06
C LYS A 632 18.15 -3.55 -14.20
N CYS A 633 18.31 -2.90 -13.05
CA CYS A 633 19.34 -3.28 -12.07
C CYS A 633 19.20 -4.76 -11.65
N SER A 634 17.97 -5.28 -11.64
CA SER A 634 17.60 -6.65 -11.32
C SER A 634 17.58 -7.63 -12.50
N ALA A 635 17.90 -7.20 -13.74
CA ALA A 635 17.83 -8.08 -14.91
C ALA A 635 18.77 -9.29 -14.78
N CYS A 636 18.26 -10.50 -15.06
CA CYS A 636 19.08 -11.70 -15.11
C CYS A 636 20.10 -11.58 -16.25
N SER A 637 21.38 -11.73 -15.92
CA SER A 637 22.45 -11.71 -16.93
C SER A 637 23.36 -12.93 -16.87
N ARG A 638 23.10 -13.84 -15.92
CA ARG A 638 23.83 -15.09 -15.72
C ARG A 638 22.85 -16.23 -15.46
N VAL A 639 22.96 -17.34 -16.17
CA VAL A 639 22.16 -18.54 -15.90
C VAL A 639 23.08 -19.72 -15.67
N TYR A 640 22.74 -20.50 -14.65
CA TYR A 640 23.40 -21.76 -14.32
C TYR A 640 22.45 -22.91 -14.59
N VAL A 641 22.82 -23.79 -15.52
CA VAL A 641 21.99 -24.94 -15.94
C VAL A 641 22.86 -26.20 -15.94
N PRO A 642 22.46 -27.30 -15.28
CA PRO A 642 23.24 -28.53 -15.25
C PRO A 642 23.18 -29.26 -16.58
N ASP A 643 24.23 -30.01 -16.88
CA ASP A 643 24.40 -30.76 -18.14
C ASP A 643 23.22 -31.67 -18.48
N SER A 644 22.59 -32.27 -17.46
CA SER A 644 21.48 -33.21 -17.61
C SER A 644 20.25 -32.62 -18.31
N ILE A 645 20.01 -31.31 -18.15
CA ILE A 645 18.85 -30.60 -18.74
C ILE A 645 19.26 -29.50 -19.73
N TRP A 646 20.57 -29.27 -19.92
CA TRP A 646 21.07 -28.21 -20.79
C TRP A 646 20.55 -28.30 -22.24
N PRO A 647 20.57 -29.46 -22.93
CA PRO A 647 20.09 -29.54 -24.31
C PRO A 647 18.63 -29.09 -24.46
N GLN A 648 17.76 -29.52 -23.54
CA GLN A 648 16.32 -29.20 -23.54
C GLN A 648 16.08 -27.72 -23.21
N PHE A 649 16.77 -27.19 -22.20
CA PHE A 649 16.68 -25.79 -21.81
C PHE A 649 17.11 -24.88 -22.97
N ARG A 650 18.25 -25.21 -23.61
CA ARG A 650 18.80 -24.47 -24.73
C ARG A 650 17.85 -24.44 -25.93
N GLU A 651 17.33 -25.60 -26.33
CA GLU A 651 16.41 -25.71 -27.47
C GLU A 651 15.16 -24.87 -27.26
N LEU A 652 14.54 -24.97 -26.07
CA LEU A 652 13.36 -24.20 -25.73
C LEU A 652 13.67 -22.70 -25.68
N LEU A 653 14.78 -22.30 -25.05
CA LEU A 653 15.21 -20.90 -25.01
C LEU A 653 15.42 -20.33 -26.42
N GLN A 654 16.10 -21.05 -27.32
CA GLN A 654 16.33 -20.60 -28.70
C GLN A 654 15.03 -20.50 -29.49
N THR A 655 14.11 -21.45 -29.29
CA THR A 655 12.80 -21.48 -29.95
C THR A 655 11.97 -20.26 -29.55
N GLU A 656 11.83 -20.03 -28.24
CA GLU A 656 11.04 -18.91 -27.72
C GLU A 656 11.67 -17.56 -28.08
N LEU A 657 13.00 -17.43 -28.01
CA LEU A 657 13.69 -16.22 -28.46
C LEU A 657 13.48 -15.92 -29.94
N GLY A 658 13.33 -16.94 -30.79
CA GLY A 658 13.03 -16.77 -32.21
C GLY A 658 11.67 -16.12 -32.48
N THR A 659 10.77 -16.07 -31.49
CA THR A 659 9.44 -15.44 -31.60
C THR A 659 9.42 -13.97 -31.15
N ILE A 660 10.48 -13.50 -30.49
CA ILE A 660 10.54 -12.16 -29.92
C ILE A 660 10.71 -11.11 -31.01
N THR A 661 9.83 -10.09 -30.98
CA THR A 661 9.87 -8.94 -31.87
C THR A 661 10.42 -7.70 -31.17
N GLN A 662 11.10 -6.84 -31.95
CA GLN A 662 11.58 -5.54 -31.50
C GLN A 662 10.89 -4.41 -32.25
N GLY A 663 10.49 -3.35 -31.54
CA GLY A 663 9.69 -2.28 -32.12
C GLY A 663 9.72 -0.97 -31.35
N GLY A 664 9.19 0.09 -31.97
CA GLY A 664 9.05 1.41 -31.37
C GLY A 664 7.79 1.60 -30.52
N ALA A 665 7.53 2.84 -30.11
CA ALA A 665 6.41 3.23 -29.24
C ALA A 665 5.01 2.87 -29.80
N GLU A 666 4.85 2.77 -31.12
CA GLU A 666 3.57 2.46 -31.77
C GLU A 666 3.37 0.95 -32.00
N GLU A 667 4.43 0.14 -31.83
CA GLU A 667 4.45 -1.29 -32.14
C GLU A 667 4.14 -2.12 -30.88
N PHE A 668 2.89 -2.08 -30.40
CA PHE A 668 2.46 -2.68 -29.12
C PHE A 668 2.60 -4.22 -29.04
N THR A 669 2.83 -4.91 -30.16
CA THR A 669 3.14 -6.34 -30.19
C THR A 669 4.63 -6.62 -29.93
N ALA A 670 5.49 -5.59 -29.93
CA ALA A 670 6.90 -5.72 -29.67
C ALA A 670 7.17 -6.03 -28.19
N PHE A 671 7.87 -7.12 -27.95
CA PHE A 671 8.32 -7.48 -26.59
C PHE A 671 9.43 -6.55 -26.11
N SER A 672 10.32 -6.11 -27.01
CA SER A 672 11.47 -5.27 -26.68
C SER A 672 11.54 -4.02 -27.55
N GLY A 673 12.06 -2.92 -26.99
CA GLY A 673 12.37 -1.67 -27.66
C GLY A 673 13.87 -1.46 -27.88
N PRO A 674 14.29 -0.21 -28.12
CA PRO A 674 15.69 0.21 -28.21
C PRO A 674 16.33 0.44 -26.84
N VAL A 675 17.64 0.27 -26.73
CA VAL A 675 18.39 0.72 -25.53
C VAL A 675 18.40 2.24 -25.44
N VAL A 676 18.62 2.78 -24.24
CA VAL A 676 18.24 4.16 -23.90
C VAL A 676 18.95 5.24 -24.74
N ASN A 677 20.23 5.06 -25.06
CA ASN A 677 21.02 6.06 -25.76
C ASN A 677 22.25 5.45 -26.46
N ARG A 678 22.97 6.28 -27.21
CA ARG A 678 24.18 5.92 -27.94
C ARG A 678 25.26 5.27 -27.07
N ALA A 679 25.52 5.84 -25.88
CA ALA A 679 26.56 5.33 -25.00
C ALA A 679 26.24 3.90 -24.49
N ALA A 680 24.96 3.63 -24.17
CA ALA A 680 24.50 2.28 -23.85
C ALA A 680 24.67 1.34 -25.05
N PHE A 681 24.27 1.79 -26.25
CA PHE A 681 24.41 1.01 -27.49
C PHE A 681 25.85 0.58 -27.76
N ASP A 682 26.77 1.54 -27.78
CA ASP A 682 28.19 1.28 -28.06
C ASP A 682 28.81 0.38 -26.98
N LYS A 683 28.46 0.59 -25.70
CA LYS A 683 28.89 -0.27 -24.59
C LYS A 683 28.42 -1.71 -24.81
N ILE A 684 27.13 -1.93 -25.02
CA ILE A 684 26.56 -3.29 -25.16
C ILE A 684 27.11 -3.97 -26.40
N ARG A 685 27.18 -3.25 -27.53
CA ARG A 685 27.82 -3.72 -28.76
C ARG A 685 29.24 -4.24 -28.49
N SER A 686 30.04 -3.52 -27.70
CA SER A 686 31.41 -3.96 -27.39
C SER A 686 31.48 -5.31 -26.65
N TYR A 687 30.50 -5.65 -25.80
CA TYR A 687 30.42 -6.97 -25.16
C TYR A 687 30.03 -8.07 -26.14
N ILE A 688 29.13 -7.77 -27.08
CA ILE A 688 28.71 -8.70 -28.12
C ILE A 688 29.88 -9.01 -29.07
N GLU A 689 30.63 -7.98 -29.50
CA GLU A 689 31.84 -8.16 -30.32
C GLU A 689 32.90 -8.97 -29.56
N PHE A 690 33.16 -8.63 -28.29
CA PHE A 690 34.09 -9.40 -27.44
C PHE A 690 33.71 -10.88 -27.36
N ALA A 691 32.42 -11.19 -27.18
CA ALA A 691 31.94 -12.57 -27.10
C ALA A 691 32.00 -13.30 -28.45
N ARG A 692 31.90 -12.58 -29.57
CA ARG A 692 32.01 -13.15 -30.92
C ARG A 692 33.45 -13.56 -31.25
N ASP A 693 34.42 -12.77 -30.80
CA ASP A 693 35.85 -12.99 -31.07
C ASP A 693 36.52 -13.95 -30.06
N ALA A 694 35.83 -14.29 -28.97
CA ALA A 694 36.32 -15.17 -27.92
C ALA A 694 36.42 -16.65 -28.37
N LYS A 695 37.42 -17.37 -27.87
CA LYS A 695 37.61 -18.81 -28.13
C LYS A 695 36.89 -19.71 -27.11
N ASP A 696 36.58 -19.15 -25.95
CA ASP A 696 35.96 -19.79 -24.78
C ASP A 696 34.49 -19.37 -24.59
N ALA A 697 33.88 -18.73 -25.61
CA ALA A 697 32.47 -18.39 -25.63
C ALA A 697 31.88 -18.51 -27.04
N LYS A 698 30.55 -18.66 -27.11
CA LYS A 698 29.78 -18.76 -28.34
C LYS A 698 28.46 -18.02 -28.19
N ILE A 699 28.12 -17.20 -29.17
CA ILE A 699 26.76 -16.65 -29.28
C ILE A 699 25.85 -17.75 -29.84
N ILE A 700 24.82 -18.14 -29.08
CA ILE A 700 23.87 -19.20 -29.45
C ILE A 700 22.51 -18.65 -29.90
N ALA A 701 22.19 -17.39 -29.59
CA ALA A 701 21.02 -16.69 -30.13
C ALA A 701 21.28 -15.18 -30.20
N GLY A 702 20.67 -14.51 -31.18
CA GLY A 702 20.78 -13.06 -31.39
C GLY A 702 22.18 -12.60 -31.80
N GLY A 703 22.63 -11.49 -31.22
CA GLY A 703 23.96 -10.92 -31.47
C GLY A 703 24.02 -9.89 -32.60
N LYS A 704 22.88 -9.50 -33.20
CA LYS A 704 22.81 -8.37 -34.14
C LYS A 704 22.36 -7.09 -33.43
N TYR A 705 22.67 -5.97 -34.05
CA TYR A 705 22.34 -4.64 -33.57
C TYR A 705 22.18 -3.67 -34.74
N ASN A 706 21.40 -2.60 -34.57
CA ASN A 706 21.13 -1.59 -35.60
C ASN A 706 20.86 -0.24 -34.93
N ASP A 707 21.63 0.78 -35.30
CA ASP A 707 21.50 2.17 -34.84
C ASP A 707 20.99 3.14 -35.93
N SER A 708 20.47 2.65 -37.05
CA SER A 708 20.05 3.51 -38.18
C SER A 708 18.84 4.40 -37.86
N ARG A 709 17.93 3.92 -37.01
CA ARG A 709 16.68 4.60 -36.60
C ARG A 709 16.65 4.89 -35.10
N GLY A 710 16.77 3.85 -34.30
CA GLY A 710 16.91 3.89 -32.83
C GLY A 710 18.00 2.90 -32.44
N TYR A 711 18.32 2.81 -31.15
CA TYR A 711 19.42 1.98 -30.66
C TYR A 711 18.98 0.53 -30.41
N PHE A 712 18.72 -0.25 -31.45
CA PHE A 712 18.17 -1.61 -31.32
C PHE A 712 19.28 -2.66 -31.19
N ILE A 713 19.16 -3.56 -30.20
CA ILE A 713 20.07 -4.69 -29.98
C ILE A 713 19.24 -5.95 -29.75
N GLU A 714 19.44 -6.99 -30.54
CA GLU A 714 18.70 -8.25 -30.40
C GLU A 714 18.99 -8.91 -29.04
N PRO A 715 17.99 -9.57 -28.41
CA PRO A 715 18.21 -10.47 -27.29
C PRO A 715 19.34 -11.45 -27.59
N THR A 716 20.46 -11.29 -26.89
CA THR A 716 21.70 -12.01 -27.19
C THR A 716 22.01 -13.00 -26.09
N VAL A 717 22.28 -14.25 -26.48
CA VAL A 717 22.59 -15.33 -25.56
C VAL A 717 23.99 -15.87 -25.84
N ILE A 718 24.84 -15.85 -24.82
CA ILE A 718 26.22 -16.31 -24.86
C ILE A 718 26.33 -17.59 -24.01
N GLU A 719 26.87 -18.65 -24.59
CA GLU A 719 27.32 -19.87 -23.89
C GLU A 719 28.84 -19.75 -23.70
N THR A 720 29.36 -19.92 -22.48
CA THR A 720 30.81 -19.90 -22.22
C THR A 720 31.24 -21.11 -21.40
N THR A 721 32.49 -21.53 -21.58
CA THR A 721 33.17 -22.55 -20.74
C THR A 721 34.03 -21.93 -19.65
N ASN A 722 34.11 -20.61 -19.60
CA ASN A 722 34.92 -19.85 -18.65
C ASN A 722 34.03 -19.20 -17.60
N VAL A 723 34.08 -19.72 -16.37
CA VAL A 723 33.31 -19.16 -15.24
C VAL A 723 33.66 -17.70 -14.92
N GLU A 724 34.87 -17.27 -15.29
CA GLU A 724 35.37 -15.91 -15.06
C GLU A 724 35.21 -15.02 -16.30
N PHE A 725 34.46 -15.46 -17.32
CA PHE A 725 34.26 -14.72 -18.56
C PHE A 725 33.74 -13.31 -18.29
N LYS A 726 34.13 -12.35 -19.11
CA LYS A 726 33.86 -10.92 -18.86
C LYS A 726 32.38 -10.63 -18.58
N THR A 727 31.48 -11.21 -19.38
CA THR A 727 30.02 -11.05 -19.23
C THR A 727 29.43 -11.85 -18.06
N MET A 728 30.20 -12.68 -17.35
CA MET A 728 29.83 -13.30 -16.07
C MET A 728 30.16 -12.43 -14.85
N LYS A 729 30.95 -11.35 -15.02
CA LYS A 729 31.36 -10.48 -13.91
C LYS A 729 30.87 -9.05 -14.04
N GLU A 730 30.99 -8.48 -15.22
CA GLU A 730 30.74 -7.07 -15.46
C GLU A 730 29.25 -6.81 -15.74
N GLU A 731 28.71 -5.74 -15.15
CA GLU A 731 27.35 -5.29 -15.43
C GLU A 731 27.28 -4.61 -16.81
N ILE A 732 26.46 -5.21 -17.68
CA ILE A 732 26.30 -4.78 -19.08
C ILE A 732 25.22 -3.71 -19.16
N PHE A 733 24.06 -3.96 -18.53
CA PHE A 733 22.85 -3.15 -18.58
C PHE A 733 22.23 -3.09 -19.99
N GLY A 734 22.03 -4.28 -20.56
CA GLY A 734 21.58 -4.50 -21.93
C GLY A 734 21.07 -5.93 -22.13
N PRO A 735 20.51 -6.27 -23.31
CA PRO A 735 19.83 -7.54 -23.52
C PRO A 735 20.84 -8.66 -23.84
N VAL A 736 21.76 -8.92 -22.91
CA VAL A 736 22.84 -9.90 -23.03
C VAL A 736 22.82 -10.84 -21.83
N LEU A 737 22.52 -12.11 -22.11
CA LEU A 737 22.48 -13.21 -21.15
C LEU A 737 23.69 -14.12 -21.36
N THR A 738 24.40 -14.49 -20.29
CA THR A 738 25.50 -15.45 -20.36
C THR A 738 25.16 -16.72 -19.58
N LEU A 739 25.41 -17.88 -20.15
CA LEU A 739 25.13 -19.20 -19.57
C LEU A 739 26.41 -19.95 -19.30
N HIS A 740 26.42 -20.64 -18.16
CA HIS A 740 27.50 -21.52 -17.73
C HIS A 740 26.93 -22.68 -16.91
N ILE A 741 27.64 -23.81 -16.81
CA ILE A 741 27.16 -24.98 -16.03
C ILE A 741 27.46 -24.83 -14.53
N ALA A 742 28.66 -24.36 -14.19
CA ALA A 742 29.09 -24.10 -12.81
C ALA A 742 28.76 -22.67 -12.34
N ALA A 743 28.29 -22.55 -11.09
CA ALA A 743 27.99 -21.28 -10.45
C ALA A 743 29.23 -20.62 -9.81
N THR A 744 29.38 -19.31 -9.98
CA THR A 744 30.43 -18.51 -9.31
C THR A 744 29.89 -17.28 -8.58
N GLY A 745 30.66 -16.86 -7.58
CA GLY A 745 30.39 -15.65 -6.81
C GLY A 745 30.42 -14.37 -7.66
N SER A 746 29.77 -13.32 -7.18
CA SER A 746 29.81 -11.99 -7.76
C SER A 746 30.11 -10.96 -6.69
N THR A 747 30.80 -9.89 -7.08
CA THR A 747 30.97 -8.70 -6.21
C THR A 747 29.64 -7.99 -5.95
N TYR A 748 28.63 -8.24 -6.77
CA TYR A 748 27.26 -7.77 -6.61
C TYR A 748 26.39 -8.78 -5.85
N ALA A 749 25.34 -8.31 -5.19
CA ALA A 749 24.35 -9.13 -4.51
C ALA A 749 22.98 -8.47 -4.49
N LEU A 750 22.45 -8.12 -5.67
CA LEU A 750 21.14 -7.48 -5.80
C LEU A 750 20.02 -8.52 -5.86
N THR A 751 19.83 -9.19 -7.00
CA THR A 751 18.80 -10.22 -7.14
C THR A 751 19.34 -11.57 -7.60
N GLY A 752 18.61 -12.63 -7.28
CA GLY A 752 18.93 -14.00 -7.72
C GLY A 752 17.73 -14.91 -7.58
N SER A 753 17.62 -15.92 -8.44
CA SER A 753 16.52 -16.89 -8.42
C SER A 753 17.02 -18.32 -8.44
N ILE A 754 16.31 -19.22 -7.75
CA ILE A 754 16.43 -20.67 -7.92
C ILE A 754 15.14 -21.23 -8.54
N PHE A 755 15.29 -22.09 -9.56
CA PHE A 755 14.21 -22.89 -10.12
C PHE A 755 14.41 -24.35 -9.71
N ALA A 756 13.51 -24.88 -8.89
CA ALA A 756 13.54 -26.25 -8.37
C ALA A 756 12.16 -26.67 -7.83
N LYS A 757 11.87 -27.98 -7.86
CA LYS A 757 10.70 -28.57 -7.18
C LYS A 757 11.07 -29.20 -5.83
N ASP A 758 12.32 -29.64 -5.69
CA ASP A 758 12.82 -30.26 -4.46
C ASP A 758 12.99 -29.24 -3.32
N ARG A 759 12.27 -29.45 -2.22
CA ARG A 759 12.29 -28.57 -1.04
C ARG A 759 13.61 -28.57 -0.27
N ASN A 760 14.33 -29.70 -0.23
CA ASN A 760 15.64 -29.77 0.40
C ASN A 760 16.65 -28.95 -0.40
N ILE A 761 16.59 -29.02 -1.73
CA ILE A 761 17.42 -28.20 -2.61
C ILE A 761 17.09 -26.71 -2.48
N ILE A 762 15.81 -26.35 -2.46
CA ILE A 762 15.40 -24.95 -2.25
C ILE A 762 15.92 -24.42 -0.91
N SER A 763 15.76 -25.20 0.17
CA SER A 763 16.23 -24.83 1.51
C SER A 763 17.75 -24.67 1.54
N HIS A 764 18.47 -25.64 0.99
CA HIS A 764 19.94 -25.60 0.93
C HIS A 764 20.44 -24.43 0.09
N ALA A 765 19.87 -24.19 -1.09
CA ALA A 765 20.24 -23.06 -1.92
C ALA A 765 19.94 -21.71 -1.26
N SER A 766 18.80 -21.58 -0.57
CA SER A 766 18.46 -20.39 0.20
C SER A 766 19.48 -20.10 1.30
N GLU A 767 20.04 -21.14 1.92
CA GLU A 767 21.11 -21.02 2.91
C GLU A 767 22.44 -20.62 2.28
N VAL A 768 22.89 -21.34 1.25
CA VAL A 768 24.19 -21.13 0.60
C VAL A 768 24.25 -19.78 -0.14
N LEU A 769 23.13 -19.36 -0.72
CA LEU A 769 23.01 -18.11 -1.50
C LEU A 769 22.52 -16.92 -0.67
N ARG A 770 22.40 -17.05 0.66
CA ARG A 770 21.90 -16.01 1.58
C ARG A 770 22.53 -14.65 1.39
N HIS A 771 23.83 -14.59 1.06
CA HIS A 771 24.56 -13.34 0.86
C HIS A 771 24.77 -12.98 -0.62
N ALA A 772 24.25 -13.78 -1.55
CA ALA A 772 24.43 -13.59 -2.99
C ALA A 772 23.30 -12.77 -3.62
N ALA A 773 22.18 -12.55 -2.94
CA ALA A 773 21.08 -11.72 -3.39
C ALA A 773 20.36 -11.07 -2.20
N GLY A 774 20.11 -9.76 -2.26
CA GLY A 774 19.26 -9.05 -1.31
C GLY A 774 17.76 -9.28 -1.56
N ASN A 775 17.39 -9.61 -2.80
CA ASN A 775 16.07 -10.12 -3.18
C ASN A 775 16.25 -11.50 -3.84
N PHE A 776 15.84 -12.56 -3.13
CA PHE A 776 15.98 -13.95 -3.56
C PHE A 776 14.62 -14.54 -3.94
N TYR A 777 14.55 -15.14 -5.13
CA TYR A 777 13.32 -15.64 -5.72
C TYR A 777 13.36 -17.17 -5.84
N ILE A 778 12.19 -17.81 -5.73
CA ILE A 778 12.05 -19.26 -5.88
C ILE A 778 10.98 -19.49 -6.96
N ASN A 779 11.37 -20.17 -8.04
CA ASN A 779 10.52 -20.50 -9.19
C ASN A 779 9.90 -19.30 -9.93
N ASP A 780 10.52 -18.12 -9.81
CA ASP A 780 10.09 -16.89 -10.45
C ASP A 780 11.29 -16.10 -11.01
N LYS A 781 11.05 -15.16 -11.92
CA LYS A 781 12.09 -14.26 -12.44
C LYS A 781 12.66 -13.38 -11.33
N SER A 782 13.94 -13.05 -11.45
CA SER A 782 14.67 -12.19 -10.50
C SER A 782 14.35 -10.68 -10.59
N THR A 783 13.25 -10.29 -11.26
CA THR A 783 12.85 -8.89 -11.53
C THR A 783 11.40 -8.64 -11.10
N GLY A 784 10.99 -7.37 -11.04
CA GLY A 784 9.59 -6.97 -10.82
C GLY A 784 9.16 -7.09 -9.36
N ALA A 785 10.00 -6.59 -8.45
CA ALA A 785 9.59 -6.36 -7.07
C ALA A 785 8.45 -5.34 -7.04
N VAL A 786 7.42 -5.62 -6.24
CA VAL A 786 6.26 -4.76 -6.03
C VAL A 786 6.37 -4.10 -4.66
N VAL A 787 6.13 -2.80 -4.59
CA VAL A 787 6.19 -2.01 -3.34
C VAL A 787 5.20 -2.60 -2.32
N GLY A 788 5.60 -2.66 -1.06
CA GLY A 788 4.80 -3.30 -0.01
C GLY A 788 4.84 -4.83 0.00
N GLN A 789 5.32 -5.49 -1.07
CA GLN A 789 5.40 -6.94 -1.15
C GLN A 789 6.84 -7.47 -1.09
N GLN A 790 7.75 -6.93 -1.92
CA GLN A 790 9.16 -7.32 -1.92
C GLN A 790 10.08 -6.10 -1.80
N PRO A 791 10.30 -5.54 -0.59
CA PRO A 791 11.21 -4.41 -0.39
C PRO A 791 12.54 -4.60 -1.13
N PHE A 792 12.90 -3.62 -1.95
CA PHE A 792 13.94 -3.79 -2.96
C PHE A 792 15.28 -3.21 -2.51
N GLY A 793 16.33 -4.02 -2.60
CA GLY A 793 17.70 -3.56 -2.37
C GLY A 793 18.69 -4.70 -2.18
N GLY A 794 19.98 -4.39 -2.32
CA GLY A 794 21.04 -5.40 -2.24
C GLY A 794 22.32 -4.88 -1.60
N ALA A 795 23.09 -5.81 -1.01
CA ALA A 795 24.35 -5.51 -0.34
C ALA A 795 25.57 -5.68 -1.27
N ARG A 796 26.77 -5.80 -0.70
CA ARG A 796 28.05 -5.84 -1.42
C ARG A 796 28.21 -4.59 -2.31
N GLN A 797 28.61 -4.75 -3.57
CA GLN A 797 28.74 -3.65 -4.51
C GLN A 797 27.40 -3.17 -5.08
N SER A 798 26.27 -3.74 -4.66
CA SER A 798 24.94 -3.37 -5.15
C SER A 798 24.31 -2.19 -4.44
N GLY A 799 24.80 -1.78 -3.27
CA GLY A 799 24.28 -0.61 -2.58
C GLY A 799 24.36 -0.70 -1.07
N THR A 800 23.62 0.19 -0.42
CA THR A 800 23.51 0.28 1.04
C THR A 800 22.39 -0.58 1.61
N ASN A 801 21.52 -1.15 0.76
CA ASN A 801 20.44 -2.08 1.12
C ASN A 801 19.45 -1.48 2.14
N ASP A 802 19.10 -0.20 1.99
CA ASP A 802 18.13 0.49 2.83
C ASP A 802 16.68 0.14 2.46
N LYS A 803 16.48 -0.79 1.51
CA LYS A 803 15.20 -1.39 1.12
C LYS A 803 14.14 -0.36 0.73
N ALA A 804 14.30 0.24 -0.45
CA ALA A 804 13.28 1.10 -1.04
C ALA A 804 11.92 0.38 -1.09
N GLY A 805 10.84 1.13 -0.79
CA GLY A 805 9.49 0.59 -0.67
C GLY A 805 9.21 -0.05 0.70
N SER A 806 9.92 0.39 1.75
CA SER A 806 9.70 0.00 3.14
C SER A 806 10.05 1.13 4.12
N ALA A 807 9.62 0.98 5.38
CA ALA A 807 9.97 1.90 6.46
C ALA A 807 11.49 2.08 6.66
N LEU A 808 12.31 1.06 6.33
CA LEU A 808 13.78 1.12 6.46
C LEU A 808 14.40 2.26 5.67
N ASN A 809 13.87 2.56 4.47
CA ASN A 809 14.34 3.69 3.67
C ASN A 809 13.97 5.03 4.33
N LEU A 810 12.74 5.16 4.84
CA LEU A 810 12.26 6.40 5.45
C LEU A 810 12.99 6.73 6.76
N TYR A 811 13.42 5.71 7.52
CA TYR A 811 14.29 5.90 8.69
C TYR A 811 15.60 6.62 8.35
N ARG A 812 16.08 6.50 7.11
CA ARG A 812 17.29 7.21 6.65
C ARG A 812 17.06 8.71 6.51
N TRP A 813 15.83 9.20 6.50
CA TRP A 813 15.50 10.61 6.30
C TRP A 813 14.99 11.32 7.56
N VAL A 814 15.10 10.68 8.73
CA VAL A 814 14.76 11.28 10.04
C VAL A 814 15.90 11.19 11.05
N SER A 815 15.99 12.16 11.95
CA SER A 815 16.92 12.25 13.09
C SER A 815 16.14 12.27 14.42
N PRO A 816 15.90 11.09 15.03
CA PRO A 816 15.10 10.99 16.25
C PRO A 816 15.65 11.82 17.40
N ARG A 817 14.77 12.38 18.23
CA ARG A 817 15.07 13.01 19.52
C ARG A 817 14.20 12.39 20.60
N SER A 818 14.82 11.81 21.62
CA SER A 818 14.11 11.40 22.83
C SER A 818 13.92 12.60 23.76
N ILE A 819 12.69 12.78 24.25
CA ILE A 819 12.30 13.83 25.18
C ILE A 819 11.84 13.14 26.46
N LYS A 820 12.50 13.44 27.57
CA LYS A 820 12.13 12.97 28.91
C LYS A 820 11.64 14.14 29.74
N GLU A 821 10.43 14.03 30.28
CA GLU A 821 9.84 14.98 31.22
C GLU A 821 9.73 14.32 32.60
N SER A 822 10.24 14.98 33.65
CA SER A 822 10.10 14.51 35.04
C SER A 822 9.09 15.39 35.76
N PHE A 823 8.06 14.78 36.33
CA PHE A 823 6.94 15.51 36.94
C PHE A 823 7.26 16.02 38.34
N VAL A 824 8.11 15.31 39.07
CA VAL A 824 8.49 15.65 40.45
C VAL A 824 9.96 16.08 40.47
N PRO A 825 10.28 17.31 40.89
CA PRO A 825 11.65 17.80 40.93
C PRO A 825 12.45 17.17 42.08
N LEU A 826 13.77 17.11 41.91
CA LEU A 826 14.69 16.79 43.00
C LEU A 826 14.73 17.97 43.99
N THR A 827 14.60 17.69 45.29
CA THR A 827 14.71 18.69 46.36
C THR A 827 16.10 18.74 47.01
N HIS A 828 16.92 17.72 46.76
CA HIS A 828 18.31 17.63 47.20
C HIS A 828 19.12 16.80 46.19
N TRP A 829 20.44 17.04 46.11
CA TRP A 829 21.35 16.36 45.18
C TRP A 829 21.94 15.04 45.74
N SER A 830 21.92 14.85 47.07
CA SER A 830 22.54 13.71 47.75
C SER A 830 21.70 12.43 47.63
N TYR A 831 22.38 11.29 47.60
CA TYR A 831 21.73 9.97 47.71
C TYR A 831 21.66 9.52 49.18
N PRO A 832 20.69 8.67 49.56
CA PRO A 832 20.66 8.07 50.90
C PRO A 832 21.95 7.31 51.26
N SER A 833 22.65 6.74 50.29
CA SER A 833 23.95 6.07 50.50
C SER A 833 25.11 7.01 50.85
N ASN A 834 24.91 8.32 50.73
CA ASN A 834 25.92 9.33 51.05
C ASN A 834 25.85 9.78 52.53
N GLN A 835 24.93 9.22 53.33
CA GLN A 835 24.71 9.56 54.73
C GLN A 835 25.41 8.61 55.68
#